data_AF-A0A1U9WYE0-F1
#
_entry.id   AF-A0A1U9WYE0-F1
#
_cell.length_a   1.000
_cell.length_b   1.000
_cell.length_c   1.000
_cell.angle_alpha   90.00
_cell.angle_beta   90.00
_cell.angle_gamma   90.00
#
_symmetry.space_group_name_H-M   'P 1'
#
loop_
_entity.id
_entity.type
_entity.pdbx_description
1 polymer ?
#
loop_
_entity_poly.entity_id
_entity_poly.type
_entity_poly.pdbx_seq_one_letter_code
_entity_poly.pdbx_strand_id
1 'polypeptide(L)'
;MDVKYLELNNGDDDICLIDSATTHTILKNKKYFSCLKMGETNVNTISGSAKLIESSGRATIFLPEGTKIIVNNALFSPKSRRNLLSFKDIRENGYHIETMTETNGEFLLITSIIYGKKCEVEKLPSFSSGLYYAQISAIEIYHLVDQKSTHPDDFIIWHDRLGHLGSIMMRRIIENSHGHSLKNKKVLKANEFSCVACSQGKLIIRPSQVKVGTESPAFLERIHGDICGPVDPPCGPFRYFMVLIDASTRWSHVCLLSTRNLAFARLLGQIIKLRAQFPDFPIKKIRLDNAGEYSSHAFDDYCMSIGITVEHPVAYVHTQNGLAESLIKRLQLIARPLLMRSKLPSSAWGHAILHAATLVRISPTSYHTYSPLQLTFGYEPNISHLRIFGCAVYVPIAPPQRRKLGLQRRLGIYVGYESPSIIKYMEPLTGDLFTARFADCHFDESHFSTLGGDKNQPKKEITWKISLNFLDSRTKECELEVQRIIHLQKIANQLPDAFNDSKRVTKSHIPAENAPIKIDVPEEQITSANESKARLKRGRPLGSKDKNPRKKREIDESTISDKIQPPEEVAPKEPILEENETIENSINFITSRKSWNRKEIIIDNIFAYNIALDIMAEDEDHELRSVDECRGRNDWPKWKDAIQSELDSLAKRKVFGPVVQTPEGVKPVGYKWVFVRKRNEKNEIVRYKARLVAQGFSQRPGFDYDETYSPVVDAITFRYLVSFAVHEKLDMRLMDVVTAYLYGNLENDIYMRISEGFNMPEACKSNPKNIYSIKLQKSLYGLKQSGRMWYNRLNECLTKEGYTNDPICPCVFIKKNGSNFVIIAVYVDDLNLIGTLEEIQNSVEYLKKEFEIKDFGKTKFCLGLQIEHLKGGIFVHQTAYTRKVLKRFYMDKAHTLSTPMVVRSLDPNKDPFRPREENEEILGPEVPYLSAIGALMYLANCTRPDISFAVNLLARFSSSPTRRHWNGIKHIFRYLQGTIDLGLFYSNKSKPELVGYADAGYLSDPHKARSQTGYLFTYGGTAISWRSTKQSLAATSSNHAEIIAIHEASRECVWLRSMTHYIRKNCGLSSGKENPPTILYEDNAACIAQLKGGYIKGDRTKHISPKFFFTHDLQKNSEIDVQQIRSDNNLADLFTKALPTATFEKLVKSIGMQRLKDLK
;
A
#
# COMPACT_ATOMS: atom_id res chain seq x y z
N MET A 1 -67.83 -38.81 53.54
CA MET A 1 -66.99 -40.02 53.61
C MET A 1 -65.77 -39.74 52.76
N ASP A 2 -64.79 -39.10 53.37
CA ASP A 2 -63.67 -38.48 52.66
C ASP A 2 -62.52 -39.48 52.62
N VAL A 3 -62.39 -40.16 51.48
CA VAL A 3 -61.34 -41.16 51.27
C VAL A 3 -60.14 -40.48 50.62
N LYS A 4 -59.17 -40.08 51.45
CA LYS A 4 -57.81 -39.75 51.00
C LYS A 4 -57.22 -40.95 50.25
N TYR A 5 -56.52 -40.71 49.15
CA TYR A 5 -55.31 -41.50 48.85
C TYR A 5 -54.21 -40.63 48.24
N LEU A 6 -53.07 -40.65 48.95
CA LEU A 6 -51.71 -40.25 48.56
C LEU A 6 -51.45 -38.82 48.06
N GLU A 7 -50.61 -38.12 48.83
CA GLU A 7 -50.06 -36.82 48.48
C GLU A 7 -48.94 -36.97 47.43
N LEU A 8 -49.16 -36.43 46.23
CA LEU A 8 -48.10 -36.15 45.25
C LEU A 8 -47.95 -34.64 45.06
N ASN A 9 -47.64 -33.94 46.15
CA ASN A 9 -47.28 -32.52 46.16
C ASN A 9 -45.88 -32.29 45.57
N ASN A 10 -45.72 -32.57 44.27
CA ASN A 10 -44.74 -32.03 43.31
C ASN A 10 -44.80 -32.85 42.00
N GLY A 11 -45.38 -32.32 40.91
CA GLY A 11 -45.23 -32.95 39.58
C GLY A 11 -46.22 -32.58 38.46
N ASP A 12 -47.49 -32.31 38.78
CA ASP A 12 -48.57 -32.31 37.76
C ASP A 12 -48.61 -31.06 36.83
N ASP A 13 -47.82 -30.02 37.12
CA ASP A 13 -47.77 -28.77 36.35
C ASP A 13 -47.05 -28.90 34.98
N ASP A 14 -46.31 -30.01 34.80
CA ASP A 14 -45.38 -30.22 33.68
C ASP A 14 -45.92 -31.24 32.65
N ILE A 15 -47.16 -31.72 32.81
CA ILE A 15 -47.83 -32.54 31.79
C ILE A 15 -48.37 -31.64 30.67
N CYS A 16 -48.13 -32.05 29.42
CA CYS A 16 -48.59 -31.40 28.20
C CYS A 16 -49.41 -32.37 27.34
N LEU A 17 -50.61 -31.96 26.97
CA LEU A 17 -51.43 -32.66 25.99
C LEU A 17 -50.96 -32.30 24.57
N ILE A 18 -50.93 -33.27 23.67
CA ILE A 18 -50.52 -33.04 22.28
C ILE A 18 -51.72 -33.20 21.36
N ASP A 19 -52.07 -32.13 20.65
CA ASP A 19 -53.34 -32.01 19.94
C ASP A 19 -53.16 -31.55 18.48
N SER A 20 -53.98 -32.13 17.59
CA SER A 20 -54.04 -31.85 16.16
C SER A 20 -55.09 -30.80 15.79
N ALA A 21 -56.08 -30.55 16.66
CA ALA A 21 -57.15 -29.57 16.45
C ALA A 21 -56.72 -28.14 16.82
N THR A 22 -55.80 -27.97 17.78
CA THR A 22 -55.25 -26.66 18.13
C THR A 22 -54.28 -26.11 17.10
N THR A 23 -54.36 -24.79 16.87
CA THR A 23 -53.47 -24.03 15.97
C THR A 23 -52.28 -23.38 16.69
N HIS A 24 -52.27 -23.42 18.03
CA HIS A 24 -51.28 -22.74 18.86
C HIS A 24 -50.89 -23.58 20.07
N THR A 25 -49.60 -23.64 20.38
CA THR A 25 -49.11 -24.16 21.67
C THR A 25 -49.40 -23.15 22.80
N ILE A 26 -50.02 -23.63 23.87
CA ILE A 26 -50.41 -22.83 25.05
C ILE A 26 -49.72 -23.42 26.29
N LEU A 27 -48.96 -22.60 27.01
CA LEU A 27 -48.16 -23.03 28.16
C LEU A 27 -48.54 -22.24 29.42
N LYS A 28 -48.67 -22.96 30.54
CA LYS A 28 -49.15 -22.44 31.82
C LYS A 28 -48.09 -21.69 32.62
N ASN A 29 -46.82 -22.10 32.49
CA ASN A 29 -45.72 -21.61 33.32
C ASN A 29 -44.69 -20.81 32.49
N LYS A 30 -44.19 -19.70 33.05
CA LYS A 30 -43.20 -18.82 32.41
C LYS A 30 -41.84 -19.49 32.22
N LYS A 31 -41.51 -20.55 32.98
CA LYS A 31 -40.23 -21.28 32.90
C LYS A 31 -39.90 -21.84 31.50
N TYR A 32 -40.90 -22.07 30.67
CA TYR A 32 -40.74 -22.56 29.30
C TYR A 32 -40.41 -21.47 28.28
N PHE A 33 -40.48 -20.18 28.64
CA PHE A 33 -40.35 -19.06 27.70
C PHE A 33 -38.98 -18.39 27.74
N SER A 34 -38.28 -18.42 26.60
CA SER A 34 -37.04 -17.66 26.37
C SER A 34 -37.28 -16.15 26.22
N CYS A 35 -38.46 -15.77 25.74
CA CYS A 35 -38.94 -14.38 25.76
C CYS A 35 -40.47 -14.32 25.84
N LEU A 36 -40.99 -13.29 26.49
CA LEU A 36 -42.42 -12.98 26.56
C LEU A 36 -42.63 -11.51 26.18
N LYS A 37 -43.60 -11.28 25.30
CA LYS A 37 -44.07 -9.95 24.89
C LYS A 37 -45.46 -9.75 25.49
N MET A 38 -45.58 -8.77 26.39
CA MET A 38 -46.85 -8.45 27.05
C MET A 38 -47.86 -7.87 26.06
N GLY A 39 -49.11 -8.31 26.16
CA GLY A 39 -50.22 -7.88 25.32
C GLY A 39 -51.34 -8.91 25.35
N GLU A 40 -52.57 -8.45 25.61
CA GLU A 40 -53.75 -9.31 25.55
C GLU A 40 -54.01 -9.75 24.11
N THR A 41 -54.22 -11.05 23.90
CA THR A 41 -54.62 -11.62 22.61
C THR A 41 -55.81 -12.55 22.79
N ASN A 42 -56.91 -12.25 22.12
CA ASN A 42 -58.07 -13.14 22.06
C ASN A 42 -57.73 -14.37 21.20
N VAL A 43 -58.09 -15.56 21.66
CA VAL A 43 -58.07 -16.78 20.84
C VAL A 43 -59.50 -17.30 20.70
N ASN A 44 -59.85 -17.70 19.47
CA ASN A 44 -61.14 -18.30 19.17
C ASN A 44 -61.10 -19.78 19.55
N THR A 45 -61.98 -20.18 20.46
CA THR A 45 -62.26 -21.58 20.81
C THR A 45 -63.55 -22.01 20.10
N ILE A 46 -63.88 -23.31 20.18
CA ILE A 46 -65.15 -23.87 19.67
C ILE A 46 -66.40 -23.24 20.34
N SER A 47 -66.23 -22.55 21.48
CA SER A 47 -67.28 -21.85 22.22
C SER A 47 -67.19 -20.31 22.19
N GLY A 48 -66.33 -19.74 21.33
CA GLY A 48 -66.23 -18.30 21.09
C GLY A 48 -64.83 -17.71 21.36
N SER A 49 -64.69 -16.38 21.28
CA SER A 49 -63.41 -15.71 21.53
C SER A 49 -63.16 -15.55 23.03
N ALA A 50 -62.11 -16.18 23.56
CA ALA A 50 -61.80 -16.18 24.99
C ALA A 50 -60.54 -15.33 25.31
N LYS A 51 -60.66 -14.44 26.30
CA LYS A 51 -59.53 -13.69 26.90
C LYS A 51 -58.76 -14.56 27.90
N LEU A 52 -58.10 -15.62 27.43
CA LEU A 52 -57.28 -16.51 28.29
C LEU A 52 -55.79 -16.15 28.33
N ILE A 53 -55.28 -15.32 27.41
CA ILE A 53 -53.83 -15.18 27.16
C ILE A 53 -53.33 -13.78 27.51
N GLU A 54 -52.29 -13.74 28.34
CA GLU A 54 -51.75 -12.52 28.94
C GLU A 54 -50.49 -12.01 28.21
N SER A 55 -49.80 -12.90 27.50
CA SER A 55 -48.61 -12.59 26.68
C SER A 55 -48.31 -13.73 25.69
N SER A 56 -47.45 -13.45 24.70
CA SER A 56 -46.95 -14.45 23.75
C SER A 56 -45.44 -14.29 23.50
N GLY A 57 -44.78 -15.35 23.03
CA GLY A 57 -43.36 -15.29 22.72
C GLY A 57 -42.71 -16.65 22.46
N ARG A 58 -41.38 -16.68 22.36
CA ARG A 58 -40.64 -17.89 22.01
C ARG A 58 -40.48 -18.81 23.23
N ALA A 59 -41.12 -19.97 23.18
CA ALA A 59 -40.93 -21.05 24.13
C ALA A 59 -39.90 -22.09 23.64
N THR A 60 -39.38 -22.87 24.56
CA THR A 60 -38.57 -24.06 24.29
C THR A 60 -38.90 -25.10 25.36
N ILE A 61 -39.33 -26.27 24.91
CA ILE A 61 -39.71 -27.41 25.73
C ILE A 61 -38.90 -28.63 25.28
N PHE A 62 -38.60 -29.52 26.22
CA PHE A 62 -38.02 -30.83 25.93
C PHE A 62 -39.06 -31.91 26.23
N LEU A 63 -39.15 -32.89 25.34
CA LEU A 63 -39.94 -34.11 25.48
C LEU A 63 -39.12 -35.19 26.21
N PRO A 64 -39.74 -36.30 26.69
CA PRO A 64 -39.10 -37.27 27.57
C PRO A 64 -37.77 -37.86 27.08
N GLU A 65 -37.65 -38.24 25.80
CA GLU A 65 -36.41 -38.79 25.22
C GLU A 65 -35.41 -37.71 24.79
N GLY A 66 -35.64 -36.46 25.21
CA GLY A 66 -34.74 -35.32 25.00
C GLY A 66 -35.02 -34.52 23.72
N THR A 67 -36.09 -34.80 22.98
CA THR A 67 -36.43 -34.05 21.76
C THR A 67 -36.82 -32.61 22.10
N LYS A 68 -36.07 -31.68 21.54
CA LYS A 68 -36.23 -30.24 21.75
C LYS A 68 -37.23 -29.66 20.75
N ILE A 69 -38.34 -29.10 21.25
CA ILE A 69 -39.31 -28.36 20.45
C ILE A 69 -39.18 -26.86 20.76
N ILE A 70 -38.92 -26.06 19.73
CA ILE A 70 -38.82 -24.59 19.81
C ILE A 70 -40.07 -23.98 19.19
N VAL A 71 -40.89 -23.29 19.98
CA VAL A 71 -42.13 -22.68 19.49
C VAL A 71 -41.97 -21.17 19.45
N ASN A 72 -42.05 -20.57 18.25
CA ASN A 72 -41.76 -19.14 18.08
C ASN A 72 -42.83 -18.20 18.64
N ASN A 73 -44.10 -18.60 18.57
CA ASN A 73 -45.27 -17.82 19.00
C ASN A 73 -46.14 -18.60 20.01
N ALA A 74 -45.51 -19.19 21.04
CA ALA A 74 -46.24 -19.85 22.11
C ALA A 74 -47.04 -18.82 22.92
N LEU A 75 -48.19 -19.24 23.45
CA LEU A 75 -49.12 -18.37 24.17
C LEU A 75 -49.07 -18.66 25.67
N PHE A 76 -48.89 -17.63 26.49
CA PHE A 76 -48.81 -17.76 27.94
C PHE A 76 -50.20 -17.55 28.58
N SER A 77 -50.70 -18.59 29.24
CA SER A 77 -51.99 -18.57 29.94
C SER A 77 -51.86 -19.27 31.31
N PRO A 78 -51.62 -18.53 32.41
CA PRO A 78 -51.48 -19.13 33.73
C PRO A 78 -52.82 -19.66 34.27
N LYS A 79 -53.92 -19.26 33.64
CA LYS A 79 -55.30 -19.70 33.92
C LYS A 79 -55.67 -21.00 33.20
N SER A 80 -54.80 -21.52 32.32
CA SER A 80 -54.99 -22.84 31.72
C SER A 80 -54.84 -23.96 32.75
N ARG A 81 -55.66 -25.01 32.62
CA ARG A 81 -55.56 -26.21 33.50
C ARG A 81 -54.43 -27.15 33.11
N ARG A 82 -54.01 -27.16 31.84
CA ARG A 82 -52.94 -28.01 31.29
C ARG A 82 -52.08 -27.24 30.29
N ASN A 83 -50.87 -27.72 30.03
CA ASN A 83 -50.09 -27.29 28.86
C ASN A 83 -50.63 -28.02 27.61
N LEU A 84 -50.53 -27.37 26.45
CA LEU A 84 -51.05 -27.87 25.18
C LEU A 84 -50.04 -27.61 24.06
N LEU A 85 -49.57 -28.66 23.37
CA LEU A 85 -48.61 -28.61 22.27
C LEU A 85 -49.31 -28.93 20.95
N SER A 86 -49.13 -28.08 19.94
CA SER A 86 -49.79 -28.29 18.65
C SER A 86 -48.99 -29.21 17.71
N PHE A 87 -49.70 -30.06 16.97
CA PHE A 87 -49.12 -30.84 15.85
C PHE A 87 -48.54 -29.93 14.75
N LYS A 88 -48.94 -28.65 14.70
CA LYS A 88 -48.36 -27.64 13.81
C LYS A 88 -46.93 -27.29 14.25
N ASP A 89 -46.75 -26.94 15.51
CA ASP A 89 -45.45 -26.46 16.02
C ASP A 89 -44.41 -27.59 16.09
N ILE A 90 -44.82 -28.85 16.32
CA ILE A 90 -43.95 -30.03 16.16
C ILE A 90 -43.46 -30.16 14.71
N ARG A 91 -44.36 -30.00 13.72
CA ARG A 91 -44.00 -30.04 12.29
C ARG A 91 -43.16 -28.85 11.84
N GLU A 92 -43.34 -27.66 12.41
CA GLU A 92 -42.44 -26.51 12.19
C GLU A 92 -41.00 -26.78 12.70
N ASN A 93 -40.81 -27.71 13.63
CA ASN A 93 -39.49 -28.16 14.08
C ASN A 93 -38.89 -29.30 13.22
N GLY A 94 -39.54 -29.69 12.11
CA GLY A 94 -39.02 -30.68 11.16
C GLY A 94 -39.31 -32.14 11.52
N TYR A 95 -40.22 -32.39 12.46
CA TYR A 95 -40.64 -33.74 12.85
C TYR A 95 -41.98 -34.16 12.22
N HIS A 96 -42.12 -35.44 11.94
CA HIS A 96 -43.36 -36.08 11.49
C HIS A 96 -44.03 -36.84 12.64
N ILE A 97 -45.36 -36.93 12.62
CA ILE A 97 -46.16 -37.50 13.70
C ILE A 97 -47.02 -38.62 13.15
N GLU A 98 -47.00 -39.79 13.77
CA GLU A 98 -47.79 -40.96 13.41
C GLU A 98 -48.30 -41.68 14.67
N THR A 99 -49.39 -42.44 14.56
CA THR A 99 -49.98 -43.24 15.64
C THR A 99 -49.64 -44.72 15.44
N MET A 100 -49.23 -45.40 16.50
CA MET A 100 -48.91 -46.83 16.49
C MET A 100 -49.59 -47.54 17.66
N THR A 101 -50.17 -48.72 17.39
CA THR A 101 -50.83 -49.57 18.38
C THR A 101 -49.97 -50.80 18.65
N GLU A 102 -49.63 -51.04 19.92
CA GLU A 102 -48.96 -52.26 20.39
C GLU A 102 -49.90 -53.04 21.32
N THR A 103 -49.53 -54.28 21.68
CA THR A 103 -50.38 -55.16 22.51
C THR A 103 -50.76 -54.59 23.88
N ASN A 104 -50.07 -53.54 24.34
CA ASN A 104 -50.27 -52.91 25.64
C ASN A 104 -50.78 -51.46 25.55
N GLY A 105 -51.10 -50.91 24.37
CA GLY A 105 -51.69 -49.57 24.24
C GLY A 105 -51.40 -48.84 22.91
N GLU A 106 -51.99 -47.65 22.77
CA GLU A 106 -51.71 -46.72 21.66
C GLU A 106 -50.64 -45.68 22.03
N PHE A 107 -49.81 -45.34 21.04
CA PHE A 107 -48.69 -44.41 21.18
C PHE A 107 -48.63 -43.44 20.01
N LEU A 108 -48.24 -42.20 20.29
CA LEU A 108 -47.89 -41.19 19.30
C LEU A 108 -46.37 -41.22 19.09
N LEU A 109 -45.94 -41.61 17.90
CA LEU A 109 -44.54 -41.56 17.48
C LEU A 109 -44.22 -40.19 16.88
N ILE A 110 -43.12 -39.59 17.34
CA ILE A 110 -42.50 -38.43 16.70
C ILE A 110 -41.24 -38.93 16.00
N THR A 111 -41.14 -38.66 14.71
CA THR A 111 -40.12 -39.23 13.81
C THR A 111 -39.42 -38.15 13.00
N SER A 112 -38.18 -38.42 12.59
CA SER A 112 -37.38 -37.54 11.74
C SER A 112 -36.75 -38.32 10.59
N ILE A 113 -36.42 -37.65 9.48
CA ILE A 113 -35.79 -38.28 8.31
C ILE A 113 -34.31 -37.92 8.29
N ILE A 114 -33.46 -38.88 8.65
CA ILE A 114 -32.01 -38.72 8.79
C ILE A 114 -31.32 -39.62 7.77
N TYR A 115 -30.51 -39.02 6.89
CA TYR A 115 -29.87 -39.70 5.74
C TYR A 115 -30.84 -40.50 4.84
N GLY A 116 -32.08 -40.03 4.71
CA GLY A 116 -33.12 -40.68 3.91
C GLY A 116 -33.77 -41.91 4.56
N LYS A 117 -33.36 -42.29 5.78
CA LYS A 117 -34.08 -43.25 6.62
C LYS A 117 -34.97 -42.49 7.61
N LYS A 118 -36.15 -43.06 7.90
CA LYS A 118 -37.01 -42.60 8.97
C LYS A 118 -36.48 -43.16 10.30
N CYS A 119 -36.31 -42.29 11.28
CA CYS A 119 -35.89 -42.63 12.64
C CYS A 119 -36.96 -42.14 13.61
N GLU A 120 -37.30 -42.97 14.59
CA GLU A 120 -38.10 -42.56 15.75
C GLU A 120 -37.25 -41.72 16.71
N VAL A 121 -37.87 -40.72 17.34
CA VAL A 121 -37.19 -39.74 18.21
C VAL A 121 -37.93 -39.55 19.54
N GLU A 122 -39.26 -39.71 19.56
CA GLU A 122 -40.06 -39.89 20.78
C GLU A 122 -41.15 -40.94 20.56
N LYS A 123 -41.54 -41.64 21.62
CA LYS A 123 -42.73 -42.51 21.66
C LYS A 123 -43.57 -42.14 22.89
N LEU A 124 -44.75 -41.58 22.66
CA LEU A 124 -45.54 -40.88 23.68
C LEU A 124 -46.87 -41.58 23.95
N PRO A 125 -47.24 -41.87 25.21
CA PRO A 125 -48.42 -42.67 25.55
C PRO A 125 -49.75 -41.94 25.37
N SER A 126 -50.81 -42.69 25.09
CA SER A 126 -52.20 -42.26 25.28
C SER A 126 -52.67 -42.44 26.73
N PHE A 127 -53.46 -41.50 27.26
CA PHE A 127 -54.36 -41.78 28.37
C PHE A 127 -55.45 -42.79 27.97
N SER A 128 -56.11 -43.42 28.95
CA SER A 128 -57.29 -44.29 28.72
C SER A 128 -58.50 -43.60 28.06
N SER A 129 -58.44 -42.27 27.90
CA SER A 129 -59.39 -41.44 27.14
C SER A 129 -58.99 -41.22 25.67
N GLY A 130 -57.90 -41.84 25.18
CA GLY A 130 -57.39 -41.68 23.82
C GLY A 130 -56.60 -40.38 23.55
N LEU A 131 -56.34 -39.57 24.58
CA LEU A 131 -55.54 -38.34 24.46
C LEU A 131 -54.05 -38.60 24.70
N TYR A 132 -53.22 -38.21 23.74
CA TYR A 132 -51.76 -38.32 23.83
C TYR A 132 -51.14 -37.21 24.69
N TYR A 133 -50.13 -37.58 25.48
CA TYR A 133 -49.45 -36.64 26.38
C TYR A 133 -47.94 -36.87 26.46
N ALA A 134 -47.23 -35.82 26.88
CA ALA A 134 -45.83 -35.86 27.24
C ALA A 134 -45.59 -35.10 28.54
N GLN A 135 -44.63 -35.54 29.34
CA GLN A 135 -44.09 -34.74 30.43
C GLN A 135 -43.02 -33.82 29.84
N ILE A 136 -43.20 -32.50 29.96
CA ILE A 136 -42.35 -31.49 29.33
C ILE A 136 -41.42 -30.81 30.34
N SER A 137 -40.11 -30.92 30.13
CA SER A 137 -39.13 -30.22 30.94
C SER A 137 -38.75 -28.86 30.35
N ALA A 138 -38.42 -27.94 31.24
CA ALA A 138 -37.79 -26.66 30.91
C ALA A 138 -36.28 -26.79 31.06
N ILE A 139 -35.52 -25.89 30.42
CA ILE A 139 -34.06 -25.86 30.58
C ILE A 139 -33.73 -25.55 32.06
N GLU A 140 -32.88 -26.38 32.69
CA GLU A 140 -32.56 -26.37 34.13
C GLU A 140 -31.92 -25.07 34.67
N ILE A 141 -31.67 -24.08 33.82
CA ILE A 141 -31.13 -22.76 34.17
C ILE A 141 -31.96 -22.06 35.28
N TYR A 142 -33.25 -22.37 35.42
CA TYR A 142 -34.14 -21.68 36.37
C TYR A 142 -34.06 -22.14 37.83
N HIS A 143 -33.65 -23.38 38.13
CA HIS A 143 -33.64 -23.88 39.53
C HIS A 143 -32.31 -23.68 40.27
N LEU A 144 -31.21 -23.35 39.57
CA LEU A 144 -29.88 -23.13 40.17
C LEU A 144 -29.61 -21.68 40.61
N VAL A 145 -30.60 -20.79 40.56
CA VAL A 145 -30.42 -19.33 40.74
C VAL A 145 -30.33 -18.90 42.21
N ASP A 146 -30.95 -19.63 43.14
CA ASP A 146 -31.34 -19.05 44.44
C ASP A 146 -30.40 -19.36 45.64
N GLN A 147 -29.41 -20.26 45.49
CA GLN A 147 -28.47 -20.60 46.59
C GLN A 147 -26.98 -20.68 46.20
N LYS A 148 -26.50 -19.74 45.37
CA LYS A 148 -25.05 -19.42 45.35
C LYS A 148 -24.82 -17.91 45.40
N SER A 149 -24.23 -17.46 46.50
CA SER A 149 -23.84 -16.07 46.73
C SER A 149 -22.92 -15.56 45.62
N THR A 150 -23.43 -14.64 44.81
CA THR A 150 -22.62 -13.95 43.79
C THR A 150 -21.75 -12.91 44.49
N HIS A 151 -20.50 -13.27 44.81
CA HIS A 151 -19.47 -12.30 45.21
C HIS A 151 -19.47 -11.13 44.20
N PRO A 152 -19.67 -9.88 44.63
CA PRO A 152 -19.70 -8.73 43.73
C PRO A 152 -18.42 -8.61 42.89
N ASP A 153 -17.29 -8.95 43.51
CA ASP A 153 -15.93 -8.88 42.95
C ASP A 153 -15.79 -9.64 41.63
N ASP A 154 -16.46 -10.78 41.50
CA ASP A 154 -16.41 -11.63 40.30
C ASP A 154 -17.02 -10.89 39.08
N PHE A 155 -18.08 -10.10 39.30
CA PHE A 155 -18.65 -9.22 38.27
C PHE A 155 -17.75 -8.03 37.95
N ILE A 156 -17.11 -7.44 38.97
CA ILE A 156 -16.21 -6.28 38.84
C ILE A 156 -14.94 -6.68 38.05
N ILE A 157 -14.34 -7.83 38.35
CA ILE A 157 -13.18 -8.39 37.65
C ILE A 157 -13.50 -8.61 36.18
N TRP A 158 -14.63 -9.25 35.86
CA TRP A 158 -15.01 -9.47 34.46
C TRP A 158 -15.44 -8.19 33.73
N HIS A 159 -16.06 -7.23 34.41
CA HIS A 159 -16.30 -5.89 33.87
C HIS A 159 -14.99 -5.23 33.43
N ASP A 160 -13.97 -5.23 34.28
CA ASP A 160 -12.68 -4.60 33.99
C ASP A 160 -11.87 -5.39 32.93
N ARG A 161 -11.88 -6.74 32.97
CA ARG A 161 -11.29 -7.61 31.93
C ARG A 161 -11.90 -7.40 30.54
N LEU A 162 -13.18 -7.00 30.46
CA LEU A 162 -13.91 -6.79 29.21
C LEU A 162 -13.88 -5.34 28.70
N GLY A 163 -13.03 -4.48 29.28
CA GLY A 163 -12.98 -3.07 28.88
C GLY A 163 -14.18 -2.27 29.35
N HIS A 164 -14.68 -2.61 30.54
CA HIS A 164 -15.74 -1.92 31.25
C HIS A 164 -17.08 -1.91 30.50
N LEU A 165 -17.57 -3.08 30.05
CA LEU A 165 -18.84 -3.16 29.33
C LEU A 165 -20.03 -2.78 30.24
N GLY A 166 -21.01 -2.04 29.69
CA GLY A 166 -22.25 -1.76 30.39
C GLY A 166 -23.07 -3.04 30.64
N SER A 167 -23.86 -3.08 31.72
CA SER A 167 -24.56 -4.28 32.22
C SER A 167 -25.42 -5.02 31.18
N ILE A 168 -26.04 -4.30 30.24
CA ILE A 168 -26.79 -4.89 29.11
C ILE A 168 -25.87 -5.70 28.18
N MET A 169 -24.67 -5.19 27.88
CA MET A 169 -23.69 -5.89 27.03
C MET A 169 -22.95 -6.98 27.80
N MET A 170 -22.68 -6.78 29.10
CA MET A 170 -22.19 -7.84 29.99
C MET A 170 -23.12 -9.06 29.96
N ARG A 171 -24.44 -8.86 30.02
CA ARG A 171 -25.40 -9.96 29.88
C ARG A 171 -25.29 -10.66 28.53
N ARG A 172 -25.29 -9.92 27.40
CA ARG A 172 -25.19 -10.52 26.06
C ARG A 172 -23.92 -11.35 25.87
N ILE A 173 -22.77 -10.91 26.39
CA ILE A 173 -21.53 -11.71 26.29
C ILE A 173 -21.51 -12.91 27.24
N ILE A 174 -22.13 -12.83 28.43
CA ILE A 174 -22.32 -13.99 29.34
C ILE A 174 -23.21 -15.08 28.70
N GLU A 175 -24.16 -14.67 27.85
CA GLU A 175 -25.08 -15.56 27.12
C GLU A 175 -24.47 -16.17 25.84
N ASN A 176 -23.39 -15.59 25.30
CA ASN A 176 -22.81 -15.93 23.98
C ASN A 176 -21.26 -16.04 24.03
N SER A 177 -20.71 -16.46 25.17
CA SER A 177 -19.29 -16.78 25.32
C SER A 177 -19.09 -17.84 26.42
N HIS A 178 -17.91 -18.43 26.48
CA HIS A 178 -17.57 -19.49 27.44
C HIS A 178 -16.22 -19.18 28.14
N GLY A 179 -15.93 -19.87 29.24
CA GLY A 179 -14.68 -19.69 29.99
C GLY A 179 -14.70 -18.59 31.06
N HIS A 180 -15.87 -18.09 31.46
CA HIS A 180 -16.05 -17.11 32.53
C HIS A 180 -16.86 -17.67 33.72
N SER A 181 -16.56 -17.20 34.93
CA SER A 181 -17.26 -17.55 36.18
C SER A 181 -18.69 -17.01 36.27
N LEU A 182 -19.11 -16.13 35.35
CA LEU A 182 -20.41 -15.45 35.37
C LEU A 182 -21.59 -16.24 34.74
N LYS A 183 -21.37 -17.44 34.19
CA LYS A 183 -22.47 -18.22 33.59
C LYS A 183 -23.49 -18.58 34.68
N ASN A 184 -24.78 -18.32 34.41
CA ASN A 184 -25.90 -18.44 35.37
C ASN A 184 -25.84 -17.51 36.61
N LYS A 185 -24.96 -16.49 36.66
CA LYS A 185 -24.92 -15.51 37.76
C LYS A 185 -25.79 -14.28 37.49
N LYS A 186 -26.37 -13.70 38.55
CA LYS A 186 -27.20 -12.48 38.51
C LYS A 186 -26.38 -11.26 38.12
N VAL A 187 -26.62 -10.72 36.92
CA VAL A 187 -25.97 -9.49 36.42
C VAL A 187 -26.51 -8.26 37.16
N LEU A 188 -25.62 -7.51 37.82
CA LEU A 188 -25.94 -6.27 38.53
C LEU A 188 -26.59 -5.23 37.61
N LYS A 189 -27.62 -4.53 38.10
CA LYS A 189 -28.25 -3.42 37.39
C LYS A 189 -27.35 -2.18 37.40
N ALA A 190 -27.62 -1.24 36.49
CA ALA A 190 -26.86 0.02 36.38
C ALA A 190 -26.90 0.91 37.64
N ASN A 191 -27.86 0.68 38.54
CA ASN A 191 -28.01 1.40 39.80
C ASN A 191 -27.35 0.66 40.98
N GLU A 192 -26.89 -0.59 40.77
CA GLU A 192 -26.33 -1.50 41.78
C GLU A 192 -24.79 -1.56 41.71
N PHE A 193 -24.18 -0.93 40.69
CA PHE A 193 -22.74 -0.92 40.45
C PHE A 193 -22.28 0.40 39.81
N SER A 194 -21.24 1.01 40.38
CA SER A 194 -20.63 2.25 39.88
C SER A 194 -19.12 2.03 39.65
N CYS A 195 -18.59 2.58 38.55
CA CYS A 195 -17.18 2.48 38.19
C CYS A 195 -16.62 3.85 37.83
N VAL A 196 -15.62 4.31 38.57
CA VAL A 196 -15.00 5.64 38.40
C VAL A 196 -14.46 5.84 36.98
N ALA A 197 -13.78 4.82 36.41
CA ALA A 197 -13.25 4.87 35.04
C ALA A 197 -14.36 4.94 33.97
N CYS A 198 -15.55 4.37 34.23
CA CYS A 198 -16.72 4.59 33.37
C CYS A 198 -17.23 6.02 33.47
N SER A 199 -17.49 6.50 34.69
CA SER A 199 -18.11 7.81 34.95
C SER A 199 -17.25 8.98 34.45
N GLN A 200 -15.93 8.85 34.51
CA GLN A 200 -15.00 9.86 33.99
C GLN A 200 -14.68 9.68 32.49
N GLY A 201 -14.65 8.43 31.98
CA GLY A 201 -14.19 8.13 30.63
C GLY A 201 -15.26 8.17 29.52
N LYS A 202 -16.56 8.13 29.86
CA LYS A 202 -17.66 7.91 28.90
C LYS A 202 -18.70 9.02 28.88
N LEU A 203 -18.54 9.96 27.94
CA LEU A 203 -19.56 10.96 27.62
C LEU A 203 -20.66 10.33 26.75
N ILE A 204 -21.89 10.24 27.28
CA ILE A 204 -23.05 9.69 26.55
C ILE A 204 -23.74 10.78 25.74
N ILE A 205 -23.34 10.94 24.47
CA ILE A 205 -24.04 11.80 23.51
C ILE A 205 -25.22 11.03 22.91
N ARG A 206 -26.42 11.64 22.85
CA ARG A 206 -27.59 11.02 22.21
C ARG A 206 -27.35 10.88 20.69
N PRO A 207 -27.61 9.72 20.07
CA PRO A 207 -27.46 9.55 18.62
C PRO A 207 -28.56 10.30 17.85
N SER A 208 -28.25 10.75 16.64
CA SER A 208 -29.22 11.34 15.71
C SER A 208 -30.19 10.29 15.15
N GLN A 209 -31.42 10.71 14.82
CA GLN A 209 -32.52 9.80 14.49
C GLN A 209 -32.54 9.27 13.04
N VAL A 210 -31.54 9.61 12.21
CA VAL A 210 -31.52 9.25 10.79
C VAL A 210 -31.13 7.79 10.58
N LYS A 211 -32.13 6.89 10.59
CA LYS A 211 -31.98 5.52 10.08
C LYS A 211 -31.93 5.56 8.55
N VAL A 212 -30.72 5.47 7.98
CA VAL A 212 -30.54 5.02 6.60
C VAL A 212 -31.07 3.56 6.50
N GLY A 213 -31.66 3.21 5.37
CA GLY A 213 -32.33 1.92 5.17
C GLY A 213 -31.43 0.70 5.39
N THR A 214 -32.04 -0.43 5.78
CA THR A 214 -31.34 -1.69 6.02
C THR A 214 -30.85 -2.34 4.72
N GLU A 215 -29.66 -1.92 4.28
CA GLU A 215 -28.81 -2.79 3.47
C GLU A 215 -28.28 -3.93 4.35
N SER A 216 -28.59 -5.17 3.98
CA SER A 216 -28.09 -6.39 4.64
C SER A 216 -27.19 -7.17 3.66
N PRO A 217 -25.96 -6.68 3.39
CA PRO A 217 -25.03 -7.37 2.50
C PRO A 217 -24.58 -8.73 3.08
N ALA A 218 -24.05 -9.59 2.22
CA ALA A 218 -23.38 -10.81 2.64
C ALA A 218 -22.08 -10.51 3.42
N PHE A 219 -21.53 -11.51 4.11
CA PHE A 219 -20.24 -11.38 4.80
C PHE A 219 -19.13 -11.00 3.80
N LEU A 220 -18.29 -10.02 4.17
CA LEU A 220 -17.22 -9.41 3.38
C LEU A 220 -17.64 -8.66 2.10
N GLU A 221 -18.88 -8.80 1.63
CA GLU A 221 -19.36 -8.16 0.40
C GLU A 221 -19.14 -6.65 0.38
N ARG A 222 -19.26 -5.98 1.54
CA ARG A 222 -18.89 -4.57 1.70
C ARG A 222 -18.10 -4.32 2.99
N ILE A 223 -16.90 -3.78 2.85
CA ILE A 223 -16.06 -3.30 3.97
C ILE A 223 -16.11 -1.76 4.00
N HIS A 224 -16.19 -1.17 5.19
CA HIS A 224 -16.03 0.28 5.41
C HIS A 224 -14.70 0.54 6.13
N GLY A 225 -14.01 1.64 5.81
CA GLY A 225 -12.75 2.01 6.45
C GLY A 225 -12.59 3.51 6.70
N ASP A 226 -11.75 3.84 7.68
CA ASP A 226 -11.48 5.21 8.14
C ASP A 226 -10.14 5.28 8.92
N ILE A 227 -9.55 6.47 9.06
CA ILE A 227 -8.30 6.73 9.79
C ILE A 227 -8.56 7.73 10.93
N CYS A 228 -8.23 7.35 12.16
CA CYS A 228 -8.27 8.26 13.30
C CYS A 228 -6.86 8.77 13.66
N GLY A 229 -6.70 10.09 13.71
CA GLY A 229 -5.50 10.79 14.20
C GLY A 229 -5.31 12.17 13.53
N PRO A 230 -4.21 12.89 13.83
CA PRO A 230 -3.14 12.48 14.74
C PRO A 230 -3.63 12.43 16.19
N VAL A 231 -3.22 11.40 16.92
CA VAL A 231 -3.42 11.27 18.37
C VAL A 231 -2.15 11.73 19.05
N ASP A 232 -2.30 12.57 20.08
CA ASP A 232 -1.21 13.19 20.82
C ASP A 232 -1.42 12.97 22.33
N PRO A 233 -0.39 12.61 23.11
CA PRO A 233 0.98 12.29 22.67
C PRO A 233 1.07 11.01 21.81
N PRO A 234 2.16 10.83 21.04
CA PRO A 234 2.37 9.64 20.21
C PRO A 234 2.59 8.35 21.02
N CYS A 235 2.19 7.22 20.44
CA CYS A 235 2.39 5.88 20.99
C CYS A 235 3.61 5.22 20.33
N GLY A 236 4.80 5.51 20.85
CA GLY A 236 6.05 5.15 20.17
C GLY A 236 6.15 5.89 18.82
N PRO A 237 6.40 5.20 17.69
CA PRO A 237 6.36 5.81 16.37
C PRO A 237 4.92 6.07 15.88
N PHE A 238 3.88 5.58 16.54
CA PHE A 238 2.51 5.61 16.04
C PHE A 238 1.78 6.90 16.41
N ARG A 239 1.16 7.55 15.42
CA ARG A 239 0.32 8.76 15.59
C ARG A 239 -1.12 8.58 15.11
N TYR A 240 -1.41 7.54 14.34
CA TYR A 240 -2.73 7.29 13.75
C TYR A 240 -3.14 5.82 13.95
N PHE A 241 -4.42 5.51 13.76
CA PHE A 241 -4.87 4.13 13.59
C PHE A 241 -5.95 4.03 12.51
N MET A 242 -5.85 3.01 11.67
CA MET A 242 -6.88 2.68 10.67
C MET A 242 -7.84 1.65 11.25
N VAL A 243 -9.13 1.82 10.96
CA VAL A 243 -10.17 0.81 11.21
C VAL A 243 -10.73 0.29 9.88
N LEU A 244 -11.08 -0.99 9.86
CA LEU A 244 -11.86 -1.62 8.79
C LEU A 244 -12.99 -2.42 9.43
N ILE A 245 -14.22 -2.32 8.93
CA ILE A 245 -15.41 -3.00 9.46
C ILE A 245 -16.28 -3.58 8.35
N ASP A 246 -16.63 -4.85 8.47
CA ASP A 246 -17.59 -5.54 7.61
C ASP A 246 -19.02 -5.02 7.82
N ALA A 247 -19.72 -4.73 6.72
CA ALA A 247 -21.07 -4.17 6.75
C ALA A 247 -22.14 -5.19 7.19
N SER A 248 -21.83 -6.49 7.18
CA SER A 248 -22.76 -7.56 7.57
C SER A 248 -22.61 -7.95 9.05
N THR A 249 -21.54 -8.68 9.37
CA THR A 249 -21.24 -9.29 10.68
C THR A 249 -20.70 -8.30 11.73
N ARG A 250 -20.25 -7.11 11.29
CA ARG A 250 -19.46 -6.14 12.10
C ARG A 250 -18.09 -6.67 12.52
N TRP A 251 -17.57 -7.71 11.86
CA TRP A 251 -16.18 -8.13 12.01
C TRP A 251 -15.25 -6.95 11.67
N SER A 252 -14.20 -6.74 12.45
CA SER A 252 -13.38 -5.53 12.34
C SER A 252 -11.90 -5.75 12.56
N HIS A 253 -11.09 -5.13 11.70
CA HIS A 253 -9.64 -5.06 11.79
C HIS A 253 -9.23 -3.64 12.22
N VAL A 254 -8.17 -3.55 13.03
CA VAL A 254 -7.62 -2.26 13.50
C VAL A 254 -6.10 -2.38 13.56
N CYS A 255 -5.38 -1.40 13.00
CA CYS A 255 -3.92 -1.36 13.04
C CYS A 255 -3.41 0.06 13.30
N LEU A 256 -2.27 0.16 14.02
CA LEU A 256 -1.58 1.42 14.27
C LEU A 256 -0.72 1.83 13.07
N LEU A 257 -0.57 3.14 12.88
CA LEU A 257 0.16 3.77 11.77
C LEU A 257 1.02 4.93 12.29
N SER A 258 2.25 5.07 11.78
CA SER A 258 3.14 6.18 12.11
C SER A 258 2.81 7.43 11.30
N THR A 259 2.54 7.26 10.00
CA THR A 259 2.09 8.29 9.06
C THR A 259 0.75 7.88 8.44
N ARG A 260 -0.02 8.83 7.91
CA ARG A 260 -1.29 8.50 7.22
C ARG A 260 -1.07 7.71 5.94
N ASN A 261 0.03 7.99 5.25
CA ASN A 261 0.41 7.37 3.98
C ASN A 261 0.52 5.83 4.06
N LEU A 262 0.86 5.25 5.22
CA LEU A 262 0.96 3.79 5.40
C LEU A 262 -0.40 3.06 5.42
N ALA A 263 -1.54 3.79 5.49
CA ALA A 263 -2.87 3.17 5.51
C ALA A 263 -3.13 2.28 4.29
N PHE A 264 -2.74 2.72 3.09
CA PHE A 264 -2.94 1.96 1.85
C PHE A 264 -2.21 0.61 1.86
N ALA A 265 -0.91 0.58 2.19
CA ALA A 265 -0.15 -0.68 2.28
C ALA A 265 -0.77 -1.66 3.30
N ARG A 266 -1.27 -1.17 4.44
CA ARG A 266 -1.93 -2.02 5.45
C ARG A 266 -3.32 -2.49 5.02
N LEU A 267 -4.10 -1.65 4.32
CA LEU A 267 -5.38 -2.02 3.73
C LEU A 267 -5.20 -3.13 2.69
N LEU A 268 -4.25 -2.95 1.76
CA LEU A 268 -3.92 -3.92 0.72
C LEU A 268 -3.55 -5.29 1.30
N GLY A 269 -2.60 -5.34 2.25
CA GLY A 269 -2.21 -6.58 2.93
C GLY A 269 -3.38 -7.28 3.65
N GLN A 270 -4.31 -6.51 4.21
CA GLN A 270 -5.49 -7.06 4.89
C GLN A 270 -6.57 -7.55 3.91
N ILE A 271 -6.74 -6.93 2.73
CA ILE A 271 -7.60 -7.43 1.65
C ILE A 271 -7.10 -8.79 1.16
N ILE A 272 -5.79 -8.92 0.91
CA ILE A 272 -5.15 -10.16 0.47
C ILE A 272 -5.37 -11.26 1.51
N LYS A 273 -5.13 -10.95 2.80
CA LYS A 273 -5.35 -11.89 3.90
C LYS A 273 -6.81 -12.35 4.00
N LEU A 274 -7.79 -11.45 3.82
CA LEU A 274 -9.20 -11.83 3.88
C LEU A 274 -9.61 -12.73 2.71
N ARG A 275 -9.19 -12.42 1.48
CA ARG A 275 -9.48 -13.27 0.31
C ARG A 275 -8.84 -14.65 0.39
N ALA A 276 -7.65 -14.76 0.99
CA ALA A 276 -7.00 -16.05 1.26
C ALA A 276 -7.64 -16.84 2.41
N GLN A 277 -8.21 -16.16 3.41
CA GLN A 277 -8.85 -16.79 4.57
C GLN A 277 -10.33 -17.18 4.33
N PHE A 278 -11.02 -16.48 3.42
CA PHE A 278 -12.43 -16.66 3.11
C PHE A 278 -12.67 -16.63 1.58
N PRO A 279 -12.18 -17.63 0.82
CA PRO A 279 -12.25 -17.61 -0.65
C PRO A 279 -13.70 -17.59 -1.18
N ASP A 280 -14.64 -18.23 -0.47
CA ASP A 280 -16.06 -18.29 -0.83
C ASP A 280 -16.83 -16.98 -0.58
N PHE A 281 -16.21 -16.00 0.10
CA PHE A 281 -16.82 -14.72 0.48
C PHE A 281 -16.11 -13.55 -0.21
N PRO A 282 -16.36 -13.32 -1.52
CA PRO A 282 -15.67 -12.28 -2.27
C PRO A 282 -16.05 -10.89 -1.77
N ILE A 283 -15.03 -10.12 -1.40
CA ILE A 283 -15.16 -8.67 -1.21
C ILE A 283 -15.56 -8.07 -2.57
N LYS A 284 -16.70 -7.37 -2.62
CA LYS A 284 -17.19 -6.70 -3.84
C LYS A 284 -17.06 -5.18 -3.76
N LYS A 285 -17.17 -4.60 -2.57
CA LYS A 285 -17.20 -3.14 -2.34
C LYS A 285 -16.33 -2.75 -1.14
N ILE A 286 -15.58 -1.66 -1.27
CA ILE A 286 -14.85 -1.04 -0.16
C ILE A 286 -15.20 0.44 -0.10
N ARG A 287 -15.78 0.91 1.02
CA ARG A 287 -16.14 2.31 1.23
C ARG A 287 -15.12 3.02 2.12
N LEU A 288 -14.55 4.12 1.64
CA LEU A 288 -13.51 4.90 2.31
C LEU A 288 -13.83 6.38 2.18
N ASP A 289 -13.57 7.16 3.24
CA ASP A 289 -13.74 8.61 3.18
C ASP A 289 -12.80 9.26 2.13
N ASN A 290 -13.13 10.48 1.69
CA ASN A 290 -12.43 11.24 0.64
C ASN A 290 -11.05 11.78 1.10
N ALA A 291 -10.43 11.10 2.05
CA ALA A 291 -9.10 11.37 2.54
C ALA A 291 -8.06 11.14 1.42
N GLY A 292 -7.09 12.04 1.33
CA GLY A 292 -6.09 12.05 0.25
C GLY A 292 -5.14 10.84 0.24
N GLU A 293 -5.20 9.95 1.23
CA GLU A 293 -4.38 8.75 1.32
C GLU A 293 -5.04 7.51 0.70
N TYR A 294 -6.35 7.57 0.42
CA TYR A 294 -7.09 6.48 -0.23
C TYR A 294 -7.36 6.72 -1.73
N SER A 295 -7.28 7.96 -2.22
CA SER A 295 -7.44 8.32 -3.64
C SER A 295 -6.12 8.16 -4.42
N SER A 296 -5.61 6.93 -4.45
CA SER A 296 -4.46 6.53 -5.27
C SER A 296 -4.95 5.75 -6.49
N HIS A 297 -4.55 6.17 -7.70
CA HIS A 297 -4.92 5.46 -8.93
C HIS A 297 -4.51 3.97 -8.87
N ALA A 298 -3.36 3.65 -8.24
CA ALA A 298 -2.91 2.27 -8.05
C ALA A 298 -3.72 1.47 -7.02
N PHE A 299 -4.47 2.12 -6.12
CA PHE A 299 -5.45 1.45 -5.26
C PHE A 299 -6.73 1.12 -6.04
N ASP A 300 -7.23 2.10 -6.80
CA ASP A 300 -8.42 1.93 -7.64
C ASP A 300 -8.17 0.87 -8.72
N ASP A 301 -7.03 0.92 -9.43
CA ASP A 301 -6.60 -0.09 -10.41
C ASP A 301 -6.47 -1.47 -9.77
N TYR A 302 -5.83 -1.58 -8.60
CA TYR A 302 -5.72 -2.86 -7.88
C TYR A 302 -7.10 -3.41 -7.54
N CYS A 303 -7.97 -2.60 -6.94
CA CYS A 303 -9.32 -3.00 -6.56
C CYS A 303 -10.14 -3.42 -7.80
N MET A 304 -10.13 -2.65 -8.88
CA MET A 304 -10.77 -3.01 -10.15
C MET A 304 -10.22 -4.34 -10.70
N SER A 305 -8.90 -4.54 -10.70
CA SER A 305 -8.24 -5.76 -11.22
C SER A 305 -8.65 -7.05 -10.48
N ILE A 306 -9.16 -6.94 -9.25
CA ILE A 306 -9.63 -8.08 -8.45
C ILE A 306 -11.16 -8.09 -8.22
N GLY A 307 -11.91 -7.24 -8.92
CA GLY A 307 -13.38 -7.19 -8.86
C GLY A 307 -13.98 -6.43 -7.67
N ILE A 308 -13.22 -5.52 -7.06
CA ILE A 308 -13.68 -4.65 -5.95
C ILE A 308 -14.00 -3.25 -6.50
N THR A 309 -15.23 -2.78 -6.26
CA THR A 309 -15.60 -1.37 -6.45
C THR A 309 -15.20 -0.54 -5.22
N VAL A 310 -14.47 0.55 -5.43
CA VAL A 310 -14.23 1.57 -4.39
C VAL A 310 -15.44 2.51 -4.34
N GLU A 311 -15.99 2.73 -3.15
CA GLU A 311 -17.09 3.68 -2.90
C GLU A 311 -16.57 4.89 -2.12
N HIS A 312 -16.58 6.05 -2.76
CA HIS A 312 -16.25 7.34 -2.14
C HIS A 312 -17.54 8.09 -1.75
N PRO A 313 -17.70 8.54 -0.48
CA PRO A 313 -18.88 9.27 -0.06
C PRO A 313 -18.91 10.67 -0.67
N VAL A 314 -20.10 11.26 -0.78
CA VAL A 314 -20.24 12.64 -1.24
C VAL A 314 -19.68 13.60 -0.17
N ALA A 315 -18.84 14.54 -0.60
CA ALA A 315 -18.25 15.53 0.31
C ALA A 315 -19.33 16.27 1.14
N TYR A 316 -19.03 16.51 2.41
CA TYR A 316 -19.93 17.12 3.41
C TYR A 316 -21.16 16.26 3.82
N VAL A 317 -21.32 15.03 3.32
CA VAL A 317 -22.43 14.13 3.71
C VAL A 317 -22.00 13.12 4.79
N HIS A 318 -21.96 13.59 6.05
CA HIS A 318 -21.53 12.85 7.26
C HIS A 318 -22.31 11.56 7.61
N THR A 319 -23.24 11.10 6.77
CA THR A 319 -24.01 9.86 7.02
C THR A 319 -23.48 8.65 6.25
N GLN A 320 -22.68 8.84 5.19
CA GLN A 320 -22.38 7.76 4.23
C GLN A 320 -21.28 6.78 4.67
N ASN A 321 -20.34 7.19 5.55
CA ASN A 321 -19.32 6.30 6.14
C ASN A 321 -19.53 6.03 7.66
N GLY A 322 -20.72 6.31 8.19
CA GLY A 322 -20.99 6.31 9.64
C GLY A 322 -20.70 5.01 10.40
N LEU A 323 -20.53 3.87 9.71
CA LEU A 323 -20.12 2.59 10.32
C LEU A 323 -18.66 2.62 10.83
N ALA A 324 -17.73 3.16 10.04
CA ALA A 324 -16.32 3.23 10.42
C ALA A 324 -16.10 4.31 11.50
N GLU A 325 -16.74 5.47 11.36
CA GLU A 325 -16.79 6.50 12.41
C GLU A 325 -17.34 5.95 13.73
N SER A 326 -18.44 5.19 13.68
CA SER A 326 -19.07 4.60 14.87
C SER A 326 -18.14 3.58 15.56
N LEU A 327 -17.37 2.82 14.78
CA LEU A 327 -16.32 1.95 15.32
C LEU A 327 -15.20 2.75 16.00
N ILE A 328 -14.68 3.82 15.38
CA ILE A 328 -13.68 4.71 16.01
C ILE A 328 -14.19 5.27 17.34
N LYS A 329 -15.43 5.80 17.33
CA LYS A 329 -16.10 6.34 18.52
C LYS A 329 -16.28 5.26 19.61
N ARG A 330 -16.65 4.03 19.25
CA ARG A 330 -16.74 2.87 20.17
C ARG A 330 -15.38 2.46 20.74
N LEU A 331 -14.33 2.42 19.94
CA LEU A 331 -12.98 2.05 20.37
C LEU A 331 -12.42 3.08 21.37
N GLN A 332 -12.58 4.38 21.10
CA GLN A 332 -12.17 5.45 22.02
C GLN A 332 -12.93 5.39 23.36
N LEU A 333 -14.24 5.09 23.34
CA LEU A 333 -15.08 4.93 24.55
C LEU A 333 -14.73 3.71 25.42
N ILE A 334 -13.94 2.76 24.90
CA ILE A 334 -13.40 1.61 25.63
C ILE A 334 -11.95 1.89 26.07
N ALA A 335 -11.12 2.39 25.15
CA ALA A 335 -9.70 2.67 25.41
C ALA A 335 -9.47 3.75 26.49
N ARG A 336 -10.35 4.75 26.61
CA ARG A 336 -10.27 5.76 27.68
C ARG A 336 -10.41 5.11 29.07
N PRO A 337 -11.51 4.42 29.42
CA PRO A 337 -11.60 3.65 30.66
C PRO A 337 -10.43 2.68 30.90
N LEU A 338 -9.99 1.92 29.89
CA LEU A 338 -8.84 1.00 30.01
C LEU A 338 -7.56 1.72 30.48
N LEU A 339 -7.20 2.84 29.84
CA LEU A 339 -6.06 3.66 30.25
C LEU A 339 -6.25 4.25 31.66
N MET A 340 -7.45 4.73 31.98
CA MET A 340 -7.76 5.36 33.28
C MET A 340 -7.79 4.36 34.44
N ARG A 341 -8.14 3.10 34.19
CA ARG A 341 -8.11 2.01 35.18
C ARG A 341 -6.69 1.53 35.47
N SER A 342 -5.81 1.62 34.47
CA SER A 342 -4.39 1.32 34.58
C SER A 342 -3.58 2.50 35.15
N LYS A 343 -2.34 2.26 35.57
CA LYS A 343 -1.37 3.33 35.88
C LYS A 343 -0.59 3.84 34.65
N LEU A 344 -0.98 3.45 33.43
CA LEU A 344 -0.29 3.83 32.20
C LEU A 344 -0.47 5.33 31.86
N PRO A 345 0.46 5.91 31.07
CA PRO A 345 0.33 7.26 30.51
C PRO A 345 -0.61 7.28 29.29
N SER A 346 -1.03 8.49 28.94
CA SER A 346 -1.70 8.86 27.67
C SER A 346 -1.04 8.23 26.43
N SER A 347 0.29 8.22 26.37
CA SER A 347 1.09 7.66 25.27
C SER A 347 0.96 6.14 25.09
N ALA A 348 0.32 5.39 26.00
CA ALA A 348 0.02 3.97 25.80
C ALA A 348 -1.26 3.71 24.96
N TRP A 349 -1.89 4.75 24.40
CA TRP A 349 -3.19 4.67 23.71
C TRP A 349 -3.25 3.64 22.59
N GLY A 350 -2.16 3.41 21.85
CA GLY A 350 -2.12 2.46 20.74
C GLY A 350 -2.41 1.03 21.20
N HIS A 351 -1.85 0.62 22.34
CA HIS A 351 -2.11 -0.69 22.93
C HIS A 351 -3.54 -0.80 23.46
N ALA A 352 -4.06 0.27 24.09
CA ALA A 352 -5.45 0.30 24.56
C ALA A 352 -6.48 0.22 23.42
N ILE A 353 -6.21 0.86 22.27
CA ILE A 353 -7.03 0.78 21.06
C ILE A 353 -6.98 -0.63 20.43
N LEU A 354 -5.80 -1.26 20.35
CA LEU A 354 -5.67 -2.63 19.86
C LEU A 354 -6.38 -3.64 20.78
N HIS A 355 -6.29 -3.47 22.10
CA HIS A 355 -7.02 -4.32 23.03
C HIS A 355 -8.55 -4.07 22.97
N ALA A 356 -9.00 -2.82 22.91
CA ALA A 356 -10.40 -2.49 22.64
C ALA A 356 -10.92 -3.15 21.34
N ALA A 357 -10.10 -3.23 20.29
CA ALA A 357 -10.46 -3.93 19.05
C ALA A 357 -10.57 -5.46 19.22
N THR A 358 -9.73 -6.10 20.05
CA THR A 358 -9.94 -7.52 20.42
C THR A 358 -11.27 -7.73 21.14
N LEU A 359 -11.58 -6.88 22.12
CA LEU A 359 -12.81 -6.94 22.93
C LEU A 359 -14.07 -6.69 22.09
N VAL A 360 -14.02 -5.76 21.11
CA VAL A 360 -15.16 -5.48 20.20
C VAL A 360 -15.46 -6.65 19.27
N ARG A 361 -14.48 -7.47 18.86
CA ARG A 361 -14.73 -8.68 18.03
C ARG A 361 -15.40 -9.82 18.79
N ILE A 362 -15.13 -9.98 20.08
CA ILE A 362 -15.74 -11.02 20.93
C ILE A 362 -17.02 -10.56 21.64
N SER A 363 -17.28 -9.25 21.70
CA SER A 363 -18.53 -8.71 22.23
C SER A 363 -19.64 -8.74 21.17
N PRO A 364 -20.88 -9.12 21.52
CA PRO A 364 -22.05 -8.84 20.70
C PRO A 364 -22.22 -7.34 20.35
N THR A 365 -23.21 -7.07 19.50
CA THR A 365 -23.55 -5.70 19.11
C THR A 365 -24.98 -5.36 19.55
N SER A 366 -25.44 -4.14 19.29
CA SER A 366 -26.86 -3.79 19.45
C SER A 366 -27.75 -4.55 18.46
N TYR A 367 -27.25 -4.75 17.23
CA TYR A 367 -27.97 -5.32 16.08
C TYR A 367 -27.95 -6.84 16.02
N HIS A 368 -26.85 -7.48 16.45
CA HIS A 368 -26.65 -8.92 16.43
C HIS A 368 -26.57 -9.51 17.83
N THR A 369 -27.25 -10.64 18.05
CA THR A 369 -27.19 -11.44 19.29
C THR A 369 -25.80 -12.02 19.52
N TYR A 370 -25.20 -12.56 18.45
CA TYR A 370 -23.89 -13.20 18.47
C TYR A 370 -22.74 -12.20 18.34
N SER A 371 -21.54 -12.62 18.74
CA SER A 371 -20.32 -11.82 18.56
C SER A 371 -19.87 -11.79 17.08
N PRO A 372 -19.21 -10.72 16.60
CA PRO A 372 -18.64 -10.68 15.26
C PRO A 372 -17.68 -11.85 14.97
N LEU A 373 -16.94 -12.35 15.96
CA LEU A 373 -16.11 -13.55 15.82
C LEU A 373 -16.96 -14.79 15.53
N GLN A 374 -18.02 -15.02 16.31
CA GLN A 374 -18.94 -16.15 16.16
C GLN A 374 -19.71 -16.12 14.84
N LEU A 375 -20.13 -14.92 14.39
CA LEU A 375 -20.75 -14.72 13.07
C LEU A 375 -19.80 -15.00 11.90
N THR A 376 -18.48 -14.94 12.13
CA THR A 376 -17.44 -15.14 11.10
C THR A 376 -16.94 -16.59 11.04
N PHE A 377 -16.86 -17.27 12.18
CA PHE A 377 -16.24 -18.60 12.29
C PHE A 377 -17.15 -19.71 12.83
N GLY A 378 -18.42 -19.41 13.14
CA GLY A 378 -19.43 -20.38 13.58
C GLY A 378 -19.33 -20.87 15.03
N TYR A 379 -18.23 -20.58 15.75
CA TYR A 379 -18.01 -21.02 17.14
C TYR A 379 -18.09 -19.89 18.17
N GLU A 380 -18.50 -20.20 19.40
CA GLU A 380 -18.53 -19.24 20.51
C GLU A 380 -17.12 -18.86 21.01
N PRO A 381 -16.86 -17.58 21.36
CA PRO A 381 -15.58 -17.16 21.91
C PRO A 381 -15.33 -17.73 23.32
N ASN A 382 -14.19 -18.37 23.51
CA ASN A 382 -13.66 -18.70 24.85
C ASN A 382 -12.83 -17.54 25.38
N ILE A 383 -13.26 -16.92 26.49
CA ILE A 383 -12.69 -15.69 27.04
C ILE A 383 -11.86 -15.90 28.33
N SER A 384 -11.58 -17.15 28.72
CA SER A 384 -10.85 -17.49 29.96
C SER A 384 -9.43 -16.90 30.06
N HIS A 385 -8.83 -16.57 28.90
CA HIS A 385 -7.50 -15.98 28.75
C HIS A 385 -7.47 -14.46 28.99
N LEU A 386 -8.61 -13.78 29.11
CA LEU A 386 -8.65 -12.34 29.35
C LEU A 386 -8.18 -11.99 30.77
N ARG A 387 -7.40 -10.92 30.89
CA ARG A 387 -6.90 -10.35 32.14
C ARG A 387 -7.07 -8.83 32.12
N ILE A 388 -7.16 -8.17 33.28
CA ILE A 388 -7.38 -6.71 33.34
C ILE A 388 -6.21 -5.98 32.66
N PHE A 389 -6.52 -5.07 31.73
CA PHE A 389 -5.52 -4.29 31.02
C PHE A 389 -4.68 -3.42 31.98
N GLY A 390 -3.36 -3.44 31.81
CA GLY A 390 -2.42 -2.73 32.68
C GLY A 390 -2.09 -3.45 34.00
N CYS A 391 -2.58 -4.68 34.23
CA CYS A 391 -2.19 -5.48 35.37
C CYS A 391 -0.74 -6.00 35.27
N ALA A 392 -0.17 -6.41 36.40
CA ALA A 392 1.15 -6.99 36.46
C ALA A 392 1.18 -8.45 35.98
N VAL A 393 2.21 -8.81 35.22
CA VAL A 393 2.44 -10.17 34.73
C VAL A 393 3.90 -10.59 34.93
N TYR A 394 4.11 -11.74 35.55
CA TYR A 394 5.42 -12.30 35.88
C TYR A 394 5.78 -13.40 34.87
N VAL A 395 6.61 -13.04 33.91
CA VAL A 395 6.96 -13.86 32.73
C VAL A 395 8.29 -14.58 32.96
N PRO A 396 8.41 -15.90 32.72
CA PRO A 396 9.67 -16.61 32.91
C PRO A 396 10.82 -16.06 32.07
N ILE A 397 12.03 -16.03 32.65
CA ILE A 397 13.26 -15.69 31.93
C ILE A 397 13.71 -16.91 31.10
N ALA A 398 14.22 -16.68 29.89
CA ALA A 398 14.68 -17.74 29.00
C ALA A 398 15.94 -18.43 29.55
N PRO A 399 16.13 -19.75 29.35
CA PRO A 399 17.28 -20.49 29.91
C PRO A 399 18.66 -19.83 29.77
N PRO A 400 19.12 -19.32 28.60
CA PRO A 400 20.44 -18.69 28.48
C PRO A 400 20.60 -17.36 29.24
N GLN A 401 19.51 -16.80 29.79
CA GLN A 401 19.51 -15.57 30.59
C GLN A 401 19.32 -15.84 32.09
N ARG A 402 19.07 -17.09 32.51
CA ARG A 402 18.91 -17.46 33.93
C ARG A 402 20.27 -17.50 34.63
N ARG A 403 20.38 -16.83 35.78
CA ARG A 403 21.52 -16.95 36.70
C ARG A 403 21.18 -17.97 37.80
N LYS A 404 22.15 -18.75 38.29
CA LYS A 404 21.93 -19.84 39.26
C LYS A 404 21.19 -19.42 40.54
N LEU A 405 21.37 -18.17 40.99
CA LEU A 405 20.68 -17.56 42.14
C LEU A 405 19.90 -16.28 41.72
N GLY A 406 19.54 -16.16 40.44
CA GLY A 406 18.82 -15.00 39.89
C GLY A 406 17.31 -15.16 39.88
N LEU A 407 16.62 -14.05 39.61
CA LEU A 407 15.18 -14.03 39.33
C LEU A 407 14.82 -15.02 38.21
N GLN A 408 13.79 -15.85 38.44
CA GLN A 408 13.31 -16.81 37.45
C GLN A 408 12.20 -16.25 36.54
N ARG A 409 11.57 -15.15 36.97
CA ARG A 409 10.53 -14.40 36.23
C ARG A 409 10.89 -12.91 36.23
N ARG A 410 10.59 -12.21 35.13
CA ARG A 410 10.62 -10.75 35.03
C ARG A 410 9.20 -10.17 35.14
N LEU A 411 9.10 -8.98 35.73
CA LEU A 411 7.85 -8.21 35.80
C LEU A 411 7.57 -7.52 34.44
N GLY A 412 6.32 -7.59 34.00
CA GLY A 412 5.78 -6.89 32.85
C GLY A 412 4.41 -6.30 33.16
N ILE A 413 3.95 -5.37 32.33
CA ILE A 413 2.59 -4.81 32.36
C ILE A 413 1.80 -5.41 31.20
N TYR A 414 0.72 -6.14 31.48
CA TYR A 414 -0.11 -6.80 30.47
C TYR A 414 -0.88 -5.77 29.62
N VAL A 415 -0.75 -5.85 28.29
CA VAL A 415 -1.37 -4.91 27.34
C VAL A 415 -2.17 -5.58 26.22
N GLY A 416 -2.53 -6.86 26.37
CA GLY A 416 -3.37 -7.61 25.44
C GLY A 416 -2.76 -8.94 25.01
N TYR A 417 -3.19 -9.47 23.87
CA TYR A 417 -2.82 -10.80 23.38
C TYR A 417 -2.86 -10.89 21.84
N GLU A 418 -2.20 -11.91 21.29
CA GLU A 418 -2.25 -12.25 19.85
C GLU A 418 -3.16 -13.45 19.58
N SER A 419 -3.14 -14.42 20.50
CA SER A 419 -4.01 -15.59 20.54
C SER A 419 -4.32 -15.92 22.00
N PRO A 420 -5.31 -16.79 22.30
CA PRO A 420 -5.57 -17.24 23.66
C PRO A 420 -4.35 -17.86 24.39
N SER A 421 -3.32 -18.25 23.64
CA SER A 421 -2.08 -18.84 24.15
C SER A 421 -0.90 -17.88 24.21
N ILE A 422 -0.98 -16.66 23.65
CA ILE A 422 0.15 -15.71 23.52
C ILE A 422 -0.27 -14.30 23.95
N ILE A 423 0.31 -13.80 25.05
CA ILE A 423 0.09 -12.44 25.55
C ILE A 423 1.07 -11.42 24.96
N LYS A 424 0.72 -10.14 25.10
CA LYS A 424 1.61 -8.98 24.97
C LYS A 424 1.78 -8.29 26.32
N TYR A 425 3.01 -7.89 26.64
CA TYR A 425 3.32 -7.10 27.82
C TYR A 425 4.39 -6.05 27.51
N MET A 426 4.33 -4.92 28.20
CA MET A 426 5.39 -3.90 28.21
C MET A 426 6.34 -4.18 29.38
N GLU A 427 7.64 -3.94 29.19
CA GLU A 427 8.61 -3.98 30.28
C GLU A 427 8.59 -2.64 31.05
N PRO A 428 8.44 -2.61 32.39
CA PRO A 428 8.09 -1.38 33.12
C PRO A 428 9.18 -0.28 33.10
N LEU A 429 10.44 -0.65 32.87
CA LEU A 429 11.58 0.28 32.92
C LEU A 429 11.88 0.93 31.57
N THR A 430 11.71 0.18 30.48
CA THR A 430 12.06 0.60 29.11
C THR A 430 10.84 1.06 28.32
N GLY A 431 9.66 0.48 28.58
CA GLY A 431 8.49 0.60 27.73
C GLY A 431 8.49 -0.35 26.52
N ASP A 432 9.49 -1.24 26.40
CA ASP A 432 9.60 -2.17 25.28
C ASP A 432 8.53 -3.25 25.31
N LEU A 433 8.04 -3.64 24.13
CA LEU A 433 6.93 -4.58 23.96
C LEU A 433 7.42 -6.01 23.67
N PHE A 434 7.02 -6.96 24.50
CA PHE A 434 7.37 -8.37 24.40
C PHE A 434 6.13 -9.27 24.32
N THR A 435 6.32 -10.51 23.86
CA THR A 435 5.32 -11.58 23.88
C THR A 435 5.74 -12.73 24.80
N ALA A 436 4.76 -13.52 25.26
CA ALA A 436 4.99 -14.73 26.07
C ALA A 436 3.82 -15.71 25.99
N ARG A 437 4.05 -16.99 26.28
CA ARG A 437 2.99 -18.00 26.35
C ARG A 437 2.15 -17.77 27.61
N PHE A 438 0.83 -17.64 27.45
CA PHE A 438 -0.11 -17.36 28.54
C PHE A 438 0.00 -18.35 29.71
N ALA A 439 0.12 -19.65 29.42
CA ALA A 439 0.21 -20.71 30.42
C ALA A 439 1.47 -20.65 31.29
N ASP A 440 2.55 -20.03 30.78
CA ASP A 440 3.82 -19.90 31.51
C ASP A 440 3.81 -18.67 32.44
N CYS A 441 2.88 -17.74 32.22
CA CYS A 441 2.78 -16.44 32.91
C CYS A 441 1.92 -16.51 34.18
N HIS A 442 2.31 -15.75 35.21
CA HIS A 442 1.50 -15.52 36.40
C HIS A 442 1.01 -14.06 36.40
N PHE A 443 -0.27 -13.82 36.69
CA PHE A 443 -0.90 -12.50 36.61
C PHE A 443 -1.38 -12.06 37.98
N ASP A 444 -1.05 -10.82 38.36
CA ASP A 444 -1.62 -10.14 39.50
C ASP A 444 -2.52 -9.01 38.98
N GLU A 445 -3.84 -9.27 39.00
CA GLU A 445 -4.88 -8.33 38.57
C GLU A 445 -5.24 -7.28 39.64
N SER A 446 -4.60 -7.33 40.81
CA SER A 446 -4.68 -6.29 41.85
C SER A 446 -3.52 -5.28 41.75
N HIS A 447 -2.32 -5.72 41.37
CA HIS A 447 -1.15 -4.85 41.20
C HIS A 447 -1.10 -4.23 39.80
N PHE A 448 -0.97 -2.89 39.79
CA PHE A 448 -0.79 -2.08 38.59
C PHE A 448 0.53 -1.31 38.76
N SER A 449 1.56 -1.66 38.00
CA SER A 449 2.88 -1.02 38.06
C SER A 449 2.92 0.25 37.20
N THR A 450 3.83 1.17 37.51
CA THR A 450 4.09 2.38 36.71
C THR A 450 5.19 2.16 35.66
N LEU A 451 5.07 2.84 34.51
CA LEU A 451 6.19 2.98 33.56
C LEU A 451 7.21 3.97 34.14
N GLY A 452 8.48 3.55 34.19
CA GLY A 452 9.56 4.22 34.94
C GLY A 452 9.80 3.65 36.35
N GLY A 453 8.95 2.73 36.82
CA GLY A 453 9.03 2.10 38.15
C GLY A 453 8.44 2.95 39.28
N ASP A 454 8.12 2.30 40.41
CA ASP A 454 7.30 2.86 41.51
C ASP A 454 8.00 3.91 42.40
N LYS A 455 8.77 4.83 41.80
CA LYS A 455 9.15 6.10 42.45
C LYS A 455 8.02 7.10 42.27
N ASN A 456 7.43 7.58 43.38
CA ASN A 456 6.32 8.53 43.41
C ASN A 456 6.67 9.89 42.75
N GLN A 457 6.56 9.97 41.42
CA GLN A 457 6.57 11.19 40.63
C GLN A 457 5.27 11.31 39.83
N PRO A 458 4.80 12.52 39.48
CA PRO A 458 3.63 12.71 38.64
C PRO A 458 3.81 12.02 37.28
N LYS A 459 2.69 11.59 36.65
CA LYS A 459 2.66 10.86 35.37
C LYS A 459 3.52 11.56 34.30
N LYS A 460 4.74 11.05 34.10
CA LYS A 460 5.71 11.58 33.14
C LYS A 460 5.43 10.96 31.78
N GLU A 461 5.21 11.78 30.75
CA GLU A 461 5.04 11.26 29.41
C GLU A 461 6.37 10.68 28.88
N ILE A 462 6.28 9.58 28.12
CA ILE A 462 7.46 8.89 27.61
C ILE A 462 8.04 9.69 26.44
N THR A 463 9.17 10.35 26.68
CA THR A 463 10.00 10.95 25.63
C THR A 463 10.71 9.84 24.85
N TRP A 464 10.01 9.24 23.88
CA TRP A 464 10.60 8.31 22.92
C TRP A 464 11.78 9.01 22.21
N LYS A 465 12.97 8.37 22.18
CA LYS A 465 14.14 8.90 21.47
C LYS A 465 13.95 8.78 19.96
N ILE A 466 13.21 9.72 19.39
CA ILE A 466 13.00 9.85 17.95
C ILE A 466 14.23 10.50 17.31
N SER A 467 14.74 9.89 16.26
CA SER A 467 15.69 10.52 15.34
C SER A 467 14.99 10.80 14.01
N LEU A 468 15.42 11.89 13.36
CA LEU A 468 14.91 12.44 12.08
C LEU A 468 13.50 13.06 12.08
N ASN A 469 13.36 14.12 11.28
CA ASN A 469 12.18 14.97 11.17
C ASN A 469 11.17 14.41 10.16
N PHE A 470 10.09 13.79 10.64
CA PHE A 470 8.99 13.32 9.78
C PHE A 470 7.99 14.44 9.47
N LEU A 471 8.24 15.21 8.40
CA LEU A 471 7.17 15.93 7.70
C LEU A 471 6.33 14.93 6.89
N ASP A 472 5.01 14.98 7.02
CA ASP A 472 4.07 14.04 6.38
C ASP A 472 3.89 14.37 4.88
N SER A 473 4.94 14.12 4.10
CA SER A 473 4.93 14.16 2.63
C SER A 473 4.60 12.77 2.07
N ARG A 474 3.89 12.70 0.94
CA ARG A 474 3.71 11.44 0.20
C ARG A 474 5.08 10.98 -0.31
N THR A 475 5.72 10.02 0.36
CA THR A 475 7.01 9.47 -0.07
C THR A 475 6.86 8.34 -1.10
N LYS A 476 7.83 8.25 -2.02
CA LYS A 476 7.96 7.17 -3.02
C LYS A 476 8.09 5.78 -2.37
N GLU A 477 8.34 5.74 -1.06
CA GLU A 477 8.42 4.54 -0.21
C GLU A 477 7.07 3.84 -0.05
N CYS A 478 5.96 4.57 0.05
CA CYS A 478 4.63 3.96 0.17
C CYS A 478 4.24 3.24 -1.14
N GLU A 479 4.51 3.88 -2.29
CA GLU A 479 4.34 3.26 -3.62
C GLU A 479 5.24 2.01 -3.74
N LEU A 480 6.47 2.06 -3.22
CA LEU A 480 7.38 0.92 -3.13
C LEU A 480 6.86 -0.21 -2.21
N GLU A 481 6.26 0.09 -1.06
CA GLU A 481 5.70 -0.93 -0.16
C GLU A 481 4.44 -1.58 -0.76
N VAL A 482 3.60 -0.80 -1.42
CA VAL A 482 2.45 -1.28 -2.22
C VAL A 482 2.92 -2.19 -3.35
N GLN A 483 3.90 -1.76 -4.15
CA GLN A 483 4.47 -2.57 -5.23
C GLN A 483 5.12 -3.86 -4.70
N ARG A 484 5.78 -3.83 -3.53
CA ARG A 484 6.29 -5.04 -2.85
C ARG A 484 5.15 -6.01 -2.50
N ILE A 485 4.03 -5.51 -1.97
CA ILE A 485 2.89 -6.37 -1.59
C ILE A 485 2.23 -6.99 -2.84
N ILE A 486 2.00 -6.20 -3.90
CA ILE A 486 1.48 -6.70 -5.19
C ILE A 486 2.44 -7.74 -5.80
N HIS A 487 3.75 -7.49 -5.73
CA HIS A 487 4.78 -8.43 -6.22
C HIS A 487 4.80 -9.73 -5.40
N LEU A 488 4.69 -9.68 -4.08
CA LEU A 488 4.61 -10.85 -3.21
C LEU A 488 3.34 -11.67 -3.47
N GLN A 489 2.19 -11.01 -3.71
CA GLN A 489 0.95 -11.67 -4.13
C GLN A 489 1.09 -12.32 -5.50
N LYS A 490 1.75 -11.66 -6.47
CA LYS A 490 2.02 -12.22 -7.79
C LYS A 490 2.94 -13.44 -7.72
N ILE A 491 3.93 -13.44 -6.82
CA ILE A 491 4.76 -14.62 -6.52
C ILE A 491 3.91 -15.74 -5.89
N ALA A 492 3.09 -15.43 -4.89
CA ALA A 492 2.24 -16.42 -4.23
C ALA A 492 1.28 -17.12 -5.20
N ASN A 493 0.66 -16.35 -6.11
CA ASN A 493 -0.20 -16.86 -7.19
C ASN A 493 0.57 -17.62 -8.29
N GLN A 494 1.91 -17.64 -8.25
CA GLN A 494 2.79 -18.35 -9.20
C GLN A 494 3.53 -19.53 -8.54
N LEU A 495 3.32 -19.80 -7.25
CA LEU A 495 3.83 -21.00 -6.59
C LEU A 495 2.97 -22.22 -6.99
N PRO A 496 3.58 -23.37 -7.33
CA PRO A 496 2.82 -24.58 -7.63
C PRO A 496 2.03 -25.12 -6.43
N ASP A 497 0.85 -25.71 -6.69
CA ASP A 497 -0.02 -26.37 -5.69
C ASP A 497 0.65 -27.48 -4.87
N ALA A 498 1.86 -27.92 -5.26
CA ALA A 498 2.69 -28.84 -4.48
C ALA A 498 2.99 -28.34 -3.04
N PHE A 499 2.86 -27.05 -2.75
CA PHE A 499 2.94 -26.50 -1.38
C PHE A 499 1.63 -26.59 -0.58
N ASN A 500 0.49 -26.83 -1.23
CA ASN A 500 -0.82 -27.05 -0.61
C ASN A 500 -1.14 -28.54 -0.38
N ASP A 501 -0.43 -29.46 -1.04
CA ASP A 501 -0.61 -30.91 -0.86
C ASP A 501 -0.03 -31.40 0.47
N SER A 502 -0.87 -31.39 1.51
CA SER A 502 -0.55 -31.86 2.86
C SER A 502 -0.15 -33.33 2.95
N LYS A 503 -0.32 -34.13 1.88
CA LYS A 503 0.17 -35.52 1.79
C LYS A 503 1.61 -35.61 1.24
N ARG A 504 2.15 -34.53 0.68
CA ARG A 504 3.54 -34.45 0.17
C ARG A 504 4.48 -33.64 1.05
N VAL A 505 3.97 -32.94 2.06
CA VAL A 505 4.80 -32.36 3.12
C VAL A 505 5.39 -33.52 3.95
N THR A 506 6.65 -33.86 3.69
CA THR A 506 7.38 -34.84 4.49
C THR A 506 7.40 -34.39 5.95
N LYS A 507 7.01 -35.28 6.88
CA LYS A 507 7.24 -35.05 8.31
C LYS A 507 8.73 -34.82 8.51
N SER A 508 9.11 -33.68 9.10
CA SER A 508 10.51 -33.47 9.50
C SER A 508 10.90 -34.54 10.51
N HIS A 509 11.94 -35.31 10.19
CA HIS A 509 12.54 -36.26 11.12
C HIS A 509 13.55 -35.61 12.09
N ILE A 510 13.70 -34.28 12.05
CA ILE A 510 14.51 -33.52 13.01
C ILE A 510 13.66 -33.29 14.28
N PRO A 511 14.03 -33.84 15.45
CA PRO A 511 13.34 -33.55 16.70
C PRO A 511 13.59 -32.09 17.08
N ALA A 512 12.55 -31.35 17.46
CA ALA A 512 12.74 -30.05 18.09
C ALA A 512 13.29 -30.26 19.52
N GLU A 513 14.54 -29.86 19.75
CA GLU A 513 15.38 -30.16 20.92
C GLU A 513 14.83 -29.67 22.29
N ASN A 514 13.64 -29.05 22.31
CA ASN A 514 12.97 -28.52 23.49
C ASN A 514 11.45 -28.85 23.52
N ALA A 515 11.04 -29.97 22.92
CA ALA A 515 9.67 -30.49 23.04
C ALA A 515 9.47 -31.19 24.42
N PRO A 516 8.43 -30.86 25.20
CA PRO A 516 8.15 -31.55 26.46
C PRO A 516 7.65 -32.98 26.20
N ILE A 517 8.07 -33.91 27.07
CA ILE A 517 7.71 -35.33 27.02
C ILE A 517 6.17 -35.49 27.04
N LYS A 518 5.66 -36.26 26.08
CA LYS A 518 4.30 -36.83 26.14
C LYS A 518 4.35 -38.17 26.85
N ILE A 519 3.24 -38.50 27.51
CA ILE A 519 2.94 -39.85 27.99
C ILE A 519 2.20 -40.56 26.86
N ASP A 520 2.66 -41.74 26.48
CA ASP A 520 2.03 -42.54 25.43
C ASP A 520 0.81 -43.31 25.93
N VAL A 521 -0.16 -43.50 25.04
CA VAL A 521 -1.30 -44.42 25.20
C VAL A 521 -1.33 -45.28 23.93
N PRO A 522 -1.42 -46.63 24.02
CA PRO A 522 -1.31 -47.48 22.84
C PRO A 522 -2.46 -47.28 21.83
N GLU A 523 -2.13 -47.30 20.54
CA GLU A 523 -3.09 -47.53 19.47
C GLU A 523 -3.21 -49.04 19.21
N GLU A 524 -4.44 -49.56 19.13
CA GLU A 524 -4.69 -50.86 18.48
C GLU A 524 -5.10 -50.68 17.02
N GLN A 525 -4.96 -51.78 16.26
CA GLN A 525 -4.90 -51.82 14.81
C GLN A 525 -6.30 -51.80 14.17
N ILE A 526 -6.40 -51.47 12.87
CA ILE A 526 -6.83 -52.45 11.83
C ILE A 526 -6.81 -51.85 10.39
N THR A 527 -6.13 -52.62 9.55
CA THR A 527 -5.93 -52.64 8.08
C THR A 527 -6.96 -52.01 7.11
N SER A 528 -6.43 -51.37 6.04
CA SER A 528 -6.75 -51.51 4.57
C SER A 528 -8.20 -51.69 4.06
N ALA A 529 -8.64 -51.26 2.85
CA ALA A 529 -7.96 -51.15 1.55
C ALA A 529 -8.83 -50.41 0.49
N ASN A 530 -8.26 -50.12 -0.71
CA ASN A 530 -8.92 -50.05 -2.05
C ASN A 530 -10.04 -48.99 -2.30
N GLU A 531 -10.43 -48.60 -3.54
CA GLU A 531 -9.69 -48.39 -4.81
C GLU A 531 -10.48 -47.47 -5.78
N SER A 532 -9.76 -46.62 -6.53
CA SER A 532 -10.04 -46.23 -7.95
C SER A 532 -11.20 -45.28 -8.39
N LYS A 533 -10.93 -44.59 -9.53
CA LYS A 533 -11.82 -44.21 -10.68
C LYS A 533 -13.01 -43.22 -10.53
N ALA A 534 -12.70 -41.94 -10.79
CA ALA A 534 -13.07 -41.15 -11.99
C ALA A 534 -14.52 -41.00 -12.56
N ARG A 535 -14.78 -39.75 -13.01
CA ARG A 535 -15.64 -39.26 -14.15
C ARG A 535 -17.18 -39.14 -14.02
N LEU A 536 -17.64 -37.89 -14.25
CA LEU A 536 -18.92 -37.48 -14.90
C LEU A 536 -20.21 -37.75 -14.08
N LYS A 537 -21.41 -37.17 -14.38
CA LYS A 537 -21.92 -36.42 -15.55
C LYS A 537 -23.04 -35.43 -15.13
N ARG A 538 -23.55 -34.59 -16.06
CA ARG A 538 -24.77 -33.76 -15.90
C ARG A 538 -26.05 -34.63 -15.84
N GLY A 539 -27.14 -34.18 -15.20
CA GLY A 539 -28.49 -34.71 -15.48
C GLY A 539 -29.66 -34.34 -14.55
N ARG A 540 -30.44 -33.30 -14.93
CA ARG A 540 -31.87 -32.93 -14.65
C ARG A 540 -32.64 -33.33 -13.34
N PRO A 541 -33.68 -32.54 -12.96
CA PRO A 541 -34.56 -32.83 -11.80
C PRO A 541 -35.73 -33.79 -12.14
N LEU A 542 -36.48 -34.23 -11.13
CA LEU A 542 -37.58 -35.20 -11.24
C LEU A 542 -38.81 -34.84 -10.39
N GLY A 543 -39.95 -34.59 -11.05
CA GLY A 543 -41.31 -34.50 -10.49
C GLY A 543 -41.64 -33.22 -9.70
N SER A 544 -42.85 -32.65 -9.76
CA SER A 544 -44.02 -32.84 -10.65
C SER A 544 -44.94 -31.58 -10.50
N LYS A 545 -46.04 -31.31 -11.22
CA LYS A 545 -46.91 -32.06 -12.16
C LYS A 545 -47.73 -31.04 -13.00
N ASP A 546 -48.31 -31.43 -14.13
CA ASP A 546 -48.99 -30.52 -15.07
C ASP A 546 -50.40 -30.03 -14.65
N LYS A 547 -50.84 -28.88 -15.21
CA LYS A 547 -52.11 -28.77 -15.97
C LYS A 547 -52.29 -27.48 -16.80
N ASN A 548 -52.99 -27.65 -17.92
CA ASN A 548 -53.25 -26.76 -19.08
C ASN A 548 -54.55 -25.91 -18.93
N PRO A 549 -55.05 -25.13 -19.94
CA PRO A 549 -54.40 -24.27 -20.97
C PRO A 549 -55.14 -22.92 -21.28
N ARG A 550 -54.56 -22.05 -22.14
CA ARG A 550 -55.21 -21.10 -23.12
C ARG A 550 -54.11 -20.22 -23.78
N LYS A 551 -54.15 -19.73 -25.03
CA LYS A 551 -55.07 -19.87 -26.20
C LYS A 551 -54.28 -19.56 -27.52
N LYS A 552 -54.75 -20.00 -28.69
CA LYS A 552 -54.12 -19.80 -30.05
C LYS A 552 -54.32 -18.38 -30.65
N ARG A 553 -53.39 -17.93 -31.53
CA ARG A 553 -53.50 -17.75 -33.03
C ARG A 553 -52.23 -17.07 -33.61
N GLU A 554 -51.65 -17.46 -34.76
CA GLU A 554 -52.08 -17.33 -36.20
C GLU A 554 -52.22 -15.84 -36.61
N ILE A 555 -51.61 -15.23 -37.65
CA ILE A 555 -50.92 -15.59 -38.94
C ILE A 555 -49.74 -14.57 -39.17
N ASP A 556 -48.63 -14.70 -39.91
CA ASP A 556 -48.13 -15.43 -41.14
C ASP A 556 -48.08 -14.58 -42.46
N GLU A 557 -47.34 -15.03 -43.51
CA GLU A 557 -47.00 -14.33 -44.81
C GLU A 557 -46.01 -13.12 -44.74
N SER A 558 -45.26 -12.66 -45.76
CA SER A 558 -44.79 -13.05 -47.14
C SER A 558 -43.69 -12.02 -47.58
N THR A 559 -42.88 -12.00 -48.66
CA THR A 559 -42.43 -12.85 -49.83
C THR A 559 -41.12 -12.19 -50.39
N ILE A 560 -39.97 -12.88 -50.58
CA ILE A 560 -39.44 -13.62 -51.76
C ILE A 560 -38.72 -12.80 -52.88
N SER A 561 -37.65 -13.40 -53.46
CA SER A 561 -36.90 -13.11 -54.72
C SER A 561 -35.76 -12.07 -54.75
N ASP A 562 -34.70 -12.19 -55.58
CA ASP A 562 -33.91 -13.38 -55.99
C ASP A 562 -32.62 -12.99 -56.77
N LYS A 563 -31.72 -13.98 -56.96
CA LYS A 563 -30.76 -14.19 -58.09
C LYS A 563 -29.22 -14.09 -57.88
N ILE A 564 -28.62 -15.28 -57.97
CA ILE A 564 -27.45 -15.67 -58.79
C ILE A 564 -26.02 -15.49 -58.21
N GLN A 565 -25.22 -16.51 -58.51
CA GLN A 565 -23.86 -16.89 -58.08
C GLN A 565 -22.82 -16.54 -59.19
N PRO A 566 -21.48 -16.65 -59.02
CA PRO A 566 -20.78 -17.88 -58.58
C PRO A 566 -19.51 -17.60 -57.71
N PRO A 567 -18.36 -18.34 -57.73
CA PRO A 567 -17.82 -18.88 -56.47
C PRO A 567 -16.33 -18.58 -56.18
N GLU A 568 -15.97 -18.27 -54.93
CA GLU A 568 -14.55 -18.19 -54.52
C GLU A 568 -14.33 -18.54 -53.05
N GLU A 569 -13.05 -18.71 -52.66
CA GLU A 569 -12.64 -19.50 -51.50
C GLU A 569 -12.88 -18.83 -50.13
N VAL A 570 -13.41 -19.59 -49.17
CA VAL A 570 -13.64 -19.09 -47.79
C VAL A 570 -12.40 -19.30 -46.92
N ALA A 571 -11.57 -18.26 -46.82
CA ALA A 571 -10.54 -18.16 -45.78
C ALA A 571 -11.18 -18.07 -44.37
N PRO A 572 -10.44 -18.43 -43.29
CA PRO A 572 -11.00 -18.46 -41.93
C PRO A 572 -11.42 -17.07 -41.43
N LYS A 573 -12.58 -16.99 -40.76
CA LYS A 573 -12.99 -15.77 -40.03
C LYS A 573 -12.18 -15.61 -38.75
N GLU A 574 -11.64 -14.42 -38.53
CA GLU A 574 -10.95 -14.04 -37.29
C GLU A 574 -11.93 -13.91 -36.10
N PRO A 575 -11.46 -14.12 -34.85
CA PRO A 575 -12.27 -13.91 -33.65
C PRO A 575 -12.40 -12.43 -33.27
N ILE A 576 -13.48 -12.10 -32.56
CA ILE A 576 -13.81 -10.74 -32.09
C ILE A 576 -12.78 -10.27 -31.04
N LEU A 577 -12.35 -9.00 -31.13
CA LEU A 577 -11.31 -8.38 -30.31
C LEU A 577 -11.87 -7.22 -29.46
N GLU A 578 -12.00 -7.39 -28.14
CA GLU A 578 -12.37 -6.32 -27.19
C GLU A 578 -11.52 -6.35 -25.91
N GLU A 579 -10.18 -6.29 -26.02
CA GLU A 579 -9.30 -6.15 -24.83
C GLU A 579 -7.99 -5.37 -25.04
N ASN A 580 -7.70 -4.87 -26.25
CA ASN A 580 -6.36 -4.37 -26.63
C ASN A 580 -6.12 -2.84 -26.55
N GLU A 581 -7.15 -2.00 -26.39
CA GLU A 581 -7.04 -0.53 -26.63
C GLU A 581 -6.02 0.21 -25.75
N THR A 582 -5.74 -0.29 -24.54
CA THR A 582 -4.87 0.40 -23.56
C THR A 582 -3.40 0.01 -23.64
N ILE A 583 -3.03 -0.92 -24.53
CA ILE A 583 -1.65 -1.41 -24.64
C ILE A 583 -0.87 -0.56 -25.66
N GLU A 584 0.40 -0.29 -25.36
CA GLU A 584 1.38 0.23 -26.32
C GLU A 584 2.57 -0.71 -26.44
N ASN A 585 2.98 -1.03 -27.67
CA ASN A 585 4.25 -1.66 -27.94
C ASN A 585 5.37 -0.61 -27.84
N SER A 586 6.39 -0.88 -27.04
CA SER A 586 7.55 0.03 -26.96
C SER A 586 8.19 0.24 -28.32
N ILE A 587 8.84 1.39 -28.52
CA ILE A 587 9.58 1.68 -29.74
C ILE A 587 10.59 0.57 -30.14
N ASN A 588 11.13 -0.16 -29.14
CA ASN A 588 12.05 -1.29 -29.30
C ASN A 588 11.36 -2.67 -29.13
N PHE A 589 10.05 -2.80 -29.39
CA PHE A 589 9.28 -4.02 -29.14
C PHE A 589 9.81 -5.26 -29.88
N ILE A 590 10.27 -5.12 -31.13
CA ILE A 590 10.81 -6.24 -31.93
C ILE A 590 11.97 -6.93 -31.20
N THR A 591 12.90 -6.15 -30.65
CA THR A 591 14.10 -6.65 -29.94
C THR A 591 13.80 -7.04 -28.48
N SER A 592 12.99 -6.23 -27.79
CA SER A 592 12.82 -6.30 -26.34
C SER A 592 11.57 -7.06 -25.88
N ARG A 593 10.57 -7.19 -26.75
CA ARG A 593 9.19 -7.65 -26.45
C ARG A 593 8.51 -6.90 -25.29
N LYS A 594 8.97 -5.69 -24.93
CA LYS A 594 8.34 -4.82 -23.93
C LYS A 594 7.10 -4.15 -24.53
N SER A 595 5.92 -4.43 -23.99
CA SER A 595 4.73 -3.58 -24.10
C SER A 595 4.41 -2.93 -22.74
N TRP A 596 3.58 -1.88 -22.75
CA TRP A 596 3.16 -1.14 -21.56
C TRP A 596 1.65 -0.93 -21.56
N ASN A 597 1.01 -1.00 -20.39
CA ASN A 597 -0.35 -0.48 -20.22
C ASN A 597 -0.26 1.05 -20.06
N ARG A 598 -0.90 1.79 -20.97
CA ARG A 598 -0.95 3.25 -21.00
C ARG A 598 -1.57 3.89 -19.75
N LYS A 599 -2.35 3.13 -18.97
CA LYS A 599 -2.94 3.60 -17.68
C LYS A 599 -2.01 3.41 -16.48
N GLU A 600 -1.19 2.35 -16.47
CA GLU A 600 -0.32 1.98 -15.34
C GLU A 600 1.07 2.66 -15.38
N ILE A 601 1.52 3.08 -16.56
CA ILE A 601 2.90 3.54 -16.78
C ILE A 601 3.17 4.92 -16.16
N ILE A 602 4.09 4.97 -15.20
CA ILE A 602 4.53 6.23 -14.58
C ILE A 602 5.57 6.92 -15.47
N ILE A 603 5.15 8.02 -16.11
CA ILE A 603 6.00 8.84 -16.97
C ILE A 603 6.77 9.84 -16.11
N ASP A 604 7.87 9.40 -15.50
CA ASP A 604 8.81 10.24 -14.74
C ASP A 604 10.18 10.37 -15.41
N ASN A 605 11.11 11.10 -14.77
CA ASN A 605 12.47 11.29 -15.29
C ASN A 605 13.26 9.97 -15.45
N ILE A 606 12.92 8.92 -14.68
CA ILE A 606 13.53 7.60 -14.79
C ILE A 606 13.00 6.89 -16.03
N PHE A 607 11.69 6.98 -16.31
CA PHE A 607 11.12 6.50 -17.58
C PHE A 607 11.76 7.21 -18.78
N ALA A 608 11.84 8.54 -18.78
CA ALA A 608 12.49 9.30 -19.85
C ALA A 608 13.96 8.93 -20.06
N TYR A 609 14.73 8.77 -18.98
CA TYR A 609 16.12 8.33 -19.04
C TYR A 609 16.28 6.91 -19.58
N ASN A 610 15.41 5.97 -19.18
CA ASN A 610 15.39 4.62 -19.72
C ASN A 610 15.07 4.58 -21.23
N ILE A 611 14.13 5.41 -21.69
CA ILE A 611 13.85 5.56 -23.13
C ILE A 611 15.04 6.19 -23.87
N ALA A 612 15.74 7.14 -23.24
CA ALA A 612 16.96 7.71 -23.82
C ALA A 612 18.08 6.68 -23.96
N LEU A 613 18.28 5.80 -22.96
CA LEU A 613 19.21 4.67 -23.05
C LEU A 613 18.79 3.66 -24.13
N ASP A 614 17.51 3.25 -24.17
CA ASP A 614 16.97 2.32 -25.17
C ASP A 614 17.14 2.87 -26.61
N ILE A 615 17.01 4.19 -26.83
CA ILE A 615 17.25 4.84 -28.14
C ILE A 615 18.76 5.04 -28.42
N MET A 616 19.59 5.25 -27.40
CA MET A 616 21.05 5.39 -27.59
C MET A 616 21.73 4.05 -27.90
N ALA A 617 21.22 2.94 -27.38
CA ALA A 617 21.84 1.61 -27.47
C ALA A 617 21.72 0.92 -28.84
N GLU A 618 20.76 1.30 -29.69
CA GLU A 618 20.45 0.59 -30.96
C GLU A 618 21.48 0.76 -32.11
N ASP A 619 22.70 1.22 -31.83
CA ASP A 619 23.85 0.98 -32.72
C ASP A 619 24.51 -0.41 -32.47
N GLU A 620 24.11 -1.13 -31.40
CA GLU A 620 24.66 -2.44 -31.02
C GLU A 620 23.75 -3.60 -31.46
N ASP A 621 24.36 -4.72 -31.89
CA ASP A 621 23.64 -5.93 -32.30
C ASP A 621 22.91 -6.59 -31.10
N HIS A 622 21.97 -7.50 -31.38
CA HIS A 622 21.25 -8.28 -30.35
C HIS A 622 22.17 -8.78 -29.21
N GLU A 623 21.80 -8.51 -27.95
CA GLU A 623 22.49 -9.05 -26.77
C GLU A 623 22.65 -10.57 -26.87
N LEU A 624 23.90 -11.04 -26.83
CA LEU A 624 24.20 -12.46 -26.61
C LEU A 624 23.83 -12.79 -25.17
N ARG A 625 22.99 -13.82 -24.98
CA ARG A 625 22.28 -14.08 -23.71
C ARG A 625 22.96 -15.12 -22.84
N SER A 626 23.84 -15.94 -23.42
CA SER A 626 24.60 -16.99 -22.73
C SER A 626 26.04 -17.10 -23.24
N VAL A 627 26.89 -17.81 -22.49
CA VAL A 627 28.25 -18.14 -22.93
C VAL A 627 28.20 -19.11 -24.12
N ASP A 628 27.21 -20.00 -24.17
CA ASP A 628 27.05 -20.98 -25.26
C ASP A 628 26.64 -20.34 -26.60
N GLU A 629 25.78 -19.32 -26.56
CA GLU A 629 25.50 -18.46 -27.73
C GLU A 629 26.76 -17.73 -28.24
N CYS A 630 27.74 -17.48 -27.36
CA CYS A 630 29.04 -16.94 -27.77
C CYS A 630 29.96 -18.02 -28.32
N ARG A 631 29.99 -19.23 -27.72
CA ARG A 631 30.81 -20.39 -28.14
C ARG A 631 30.48 -20.84 -29.57
N GLY A 632 29.21 -20.78 -29.97
CA GLY A 632 28.74 -21.18 -31.31
C GLY A 632 29.04 -20.19 -32.45
N ARG A 633 29.90 -19.18 -32.25
CA ARG A 633 30.14 -18.10 -33.23
C ARG A 633 31.60 -17.98 -33.64
N ASN A 634 31.82 -17.56 -34.89
CA ASN A 634 33.15 -17.31 -35.46
C ASN A 634 33.96 -16.24 -34.67
N ASP A 635 33.28 -15.35 -33.94
CA ASP A 635 33.91 -14.34 -33.07
C ASP A 635 34.14 -14.79 -31.61
N TRP A 636 33.91 -16.08 -31.29
CA TRP A 636 34.14 -16.66 -29.95
C TRP A 636 35.50 -16.33 -29.32
N PRO A 637 36.66 -16.38 -30.01
CA PRO A 637 37.95 -16.04 -29.39
C PRO A 637 37.94 -14.65 -28.73
N LYS A 638 37.37 -13.65 -29.42
CA LYS A 638 37.28 -12.26 -28.92
C LYS A 638 36.35 -12.14 -27.71
N TRP A 639 35.33 -13.00 -27.60
CA TRP A 639 34.48 -13.10 -26.41
C TRP A 639 35.19 -13.81 -25.26
N LYS A 640 35.95 -14.87 -25.54
CA LYS A 640 36.78 -15.58 -24.55
C LYS A 640 37.82 -14.65 -23.92
N ASP A 641 38.52 -13.85 -24.74
CA ASP A 641 39.49 -12.86 -24.28
C ASP A 641 38.82 -11.76 -23.44
N ALA A 642 37.60 -11.34 -23.82
CA ALA A 642 36.81 -10.36 -23.06
C ALA A 642 36.30 -10.92 -21.72
N ILE A 643 35.98 -12.22 -21.64
CA ILE A 643 35.65 -12.93 -20.40
C ILE A 643 36.89 -12.99 -19.49
N GLN A 644 38.05 -13.40 -20.02
CA GLN A 644 39.29 -13.47 -19.26
C GLN A 644 39.66 -12.10 -18.68
N SER A 645 39.62 -11.04 -19.50
CA SER A 645 39.91 -9.67 -19.05
C SER A 645 38.98 -9.17 -17.93
N GLU A 646 37.74 -9.65 -17.84
CA GLU A 646 36.83 -9.34 -16.72
C GLU A 646 37.19 -10.17 -15.48
N LEU A 647 37.49 -11.47 -15.63
CA LEU A 647 37.95 -12.33 -14.53
C LEU A 647 39.27 -11.80 -13.91
N ASP A 648 40.22 -11.39 -14.73
CA ASP A 648 41.48 -10.79 -14.30
C ASP A 648 41.24 -9.46 -13.55
N SER A 649 40.28 -8.64 -14.01
CA SER A 649 39.88 -7.40 -13.35
C SER A 649 39.26 -7.63 -11.96
N LEU A 650 38.41 -8.67 -11.84
CA LEU A 650 37.77 -9.08 -10.60
C LEU A 650 38.80 -9.68 -9.61
N ALA A 651 39.76 -10.46 -10.11
CA ALA A 651 40.85 -11.03 -9.33
C ALA A 651 41.83 -9.93 -8.83
N LYS A 652 42.26 -9.03 -9.71
CA LYS A 652 43.12 -7.86 -9.40
C LYS A 652 42.54 -7.02 -8.25
N ARG A 653 41.22 -6.86 -8.21
CA ARG A 653 40.50 -6.08 -7.19
C ARG A 653 40.06 -6.90 -5.96
N LYS A 654 40.39 -8.19 -5.90
CA LYS A 654 40.02 -9.14 -4.82
C LYS A 654 38.52 -9.13 -4.53
N VAL A 655 37.70 -9.09 -5.58
CA VAL A 655 36.23 -8.98 -5.46
C VAL A 655 35.62 -10.23 -4.82
N PHE A 656 36.23 -11.38 -5.09
CA PHE A 656 35.85 -12.67 -4.53
C PHE A 656 36.78 -13.07 -3.38
N GLY A 657 36.18 -13.53 -2.29
CA GLY A 657 36.85 -14.25 -1.22
C GLY A 657 36.91 -15.76 -1.50
N PRO A 658 37.15 -16.59 -0.47
CA PRO A 658 37.20 -18.04 -0.65
C PRO A 658 35.85 -18.61 -1.12
N VAL A 659 35.93 -19.70 -1.88
CA VAL A 659 34.81 -20.63 -2.06
C VAL A 659 34.61 -21.38 -0.76
N VAL A 660 33.39 -21.34 -0.23
CA VAL A 660 33.02 -21.97 1.05
C VAL A 660 31.77 -22.81 0.89
N GLN A 661 31.54 -23.74 1.83
CA GLN A 661 30.23 -24.37 1.98
C GLN A 661 29.21 -23.27 2.33
N THR A 662 28.06 -23.29 1.66
CA THR A 662 27.02 -22.27 1.85
C THR A 662 26.48 -22.34 3.28
N PRO A 663 26.50 -21.24 4.07
CA PRO A 663 26.02 -21.28 5.44
C PRO A 663 24.52 -21.58 5.52
N GLU A 664 24.09 -22.21 6.60
CA GLU A 664 22.69 -22.60 6.79
C GLU A 664 21.76 -21.37 6.79
N GLY A 665 20.61 -21.48 6.12
CA GLY A 665 19.66 -20.38 5.93
C GLY A 665 20.05 -19.31 4.89
N VAL A 666 21.29 -19.30 4.39
CA VAL A 666 21.72 -18.38 3.33
C VAL A 666 21.18 -18.81 1.97
N LYS A 667 20.76 -17.84 1.14
CA LYS A 667 20.32 -18.05 -0.24
C LYS A 667 21.26 -17.31 -1.20
N PRO A 668 22.27 -17.99 -1.80
CA PRO A 668 23.26 -17.32 -2.63
C PRO A 668 22.66 -16.62 -3.86
N VAL A 669 23.10 -15.37 -4.08
CA VAL A 669 22.71 -14.51 -5.20
C VAL A 669 23.15 -15.17 -6.52
N GLY A 670 22.29 -15.14 -7.54
CA GLY A 670 22.63 -15.66 -8.87
C GLY A 670 23.61 -14.75 -9.63
N TYR A 671 24.03 -15.16 -10.82
CA TYR A 671 24.85 -14.35 -11.72
C TYR A 671 24.34 -14.42 -13.18
N LYS A 672 24.73 -13.47 -14.02
CA LYS A 672 24.54 -13.45 -15.48
C LYS A 672 25.82 -12.86 -16.11
N TRP A 673 26.24 -13.42 -17.24
CA TRP A 673 27.21 -12.76 -18.13
C TRP A 673 26.49 -11.77 -19.06
N VAL A 674 27.02 -10.56 -19.21
CA VAL A 674 26.51 -9.53 -20.11
C VAL A 674 27.57 -9.19 -21.15
N PHE A 675 27.20 -9.22 -22.43
CA PHE A 675 28.11 -9.10 -23.57
C PHE A 675 27.79 -7.86 -24.41
N VAL A 676 28.81 -7.05 -24.69
CA VAL A 676 28.70 -5.72 -25.31
C VAL A 676 29.80 -5.55 -26.36
N ARG A 677 29.44 -5.10 -27.57
CA ARG A 677 30.38 -4.75 -28.64
C ARG A 677 30.49 -3.23 -28.73
N LYS A 678 31.60 -2.64 -28.27
CA LYS A 678 31.84 -1.21 -28.42
C LYS A 678 32.39 -0.87 -29.79
N ARG A 679 31.70 0.06 -30.45
CA ARG A 679 31.95 0.57 -31.80
C ARG A 679 32.46 2.02 -31.76
N ASN A 680 33.07 2.49 -32.84
CA ASN A 680 33.45 3.90 -33.01
C ASN A 680 32.34 4.72 -33.72
N GLU A 681 32.62 6.00 -33.97
CA GLU A 681 31.74 6.93 -34.68
C GLU A 681 31.42 6.51 -36.13
N LYS A 682 32.21 5.60 -36.72
CA LYS A 682 31.97 4.99 -38.04
C LYS A 682 31.14 3.70 -37.97
N ASN A 683 30.68 3.31 -36.77
CA ASN A 683 29.98 2.05 -36.50
C ASN A 683 30.86 0.77 -36.67
N GLU A 684 32.19 0.92 -36.67
CA GLU A 684 33.16 -0.19 -36.74
C GLU A 684 33.42 -0.76 -35.33
N ILE A 685 33.50 -2.09 -35.16
CA ILE A 685 33.71 -2.73 -33.84
C ILE A 685 35.16 -2.53 -33.37
N VAL A 686 35.35 -1.75 -32.30
CA VAL A 686 36.65 -1.45 -31.69
C VAL A 686 37.00 -2.44 -30.57
N ARG A 687 36.03 -2.80 -29.72
CA ARG A 687 36.29 -3.59 -28.52
C ARG A 687 35.14 -4.51 -28.12
N TYR A 688 35.50 -5.74 -27.77
CA TYR A 688 34.62 -6.70 -27.10
C TYR A 688 34.68 -6.49 -25.59
N LYS A 689 33.53 -6.56 -24.91
CA LYS A 689 33.41 -6.35 -23.46
C LYS A 689 32.43 -7.36 -22.88
N ALA A 690 32.91 -8.24 -22.00
CA ALA A 690 32.07 -9.02 -21.11
C ALA A 690 31.95 -8.30 -19.75
N ARG A 691 30.90 -8.59 -19.00
CA ARG A 691 30.77 -8.27 -17.57
C ARG A 691 30.13 -9.42 -16.81
N LEU A 692 30.64 -9.74 -15.62
CA LEU A 692 30.00 -10.69 -14.71
C LEU A 692 29.11 -9.91 -13.74
N VAL A 693 27.79 -10.17 -13.81
CA VAL A 693 26.77 -9.36 -13.14
C VAL A 693 26.00 -10.23 -12.14
N ALA A 694 25.97 -9.83 -10.87
CA ALA A 694 25.14 -10.45 -9.86
C ALA A 694 23.65 -10.19 -10.13
N GLN A 695 22.81 -11.20 -9.88
CA GLN A 695 21.35 -11.11 -10.01
C GLN A 695 20.72 -10.43 -8.79
N GLY A 696 21.07 -9.16 -8.51
CA GLY A 696 20.65 -8.44 -7.30
C GLY A 696 19.14 -8.29 -7.11
N PHE A 697 18.31 -8.58 -8.12
CA PHE A 697 16.87 -8.75 -7.94
C PHE A 697 16.53 -9.86 -6.90
N SER A 698 17.40 -10.86 -6.72
CA SER A 698 17.24 -11.90 -5.70
C SER A 698 17.69 -11.49 -4.28
N GLN A 699 18.28 -10.31 -4.11
CA GLN A 699 18.68 -9.81 -2.78
C GLN A 699 17.48 -9.28 -1.99
N ARG A 700 17.49 -9.52 -0.68
CA ARG A 700 16.48 -9.15 0.31
C ARG A 700 16.96 -7.93 1.12
N PRO A 701 16.14 -6.88 1.29
CA PRO A 701 16.45 -5.77 2.19
C PRO A 701 16.44 -6.25 3.65
N GLY A 702 17.30 -5.69 4.50
CA GLY A 702 17.46 -6.08 5.91
C GLY A 702 18.21 -7.40 6.12
N PHE A 703 18.85 -7.93 5.06
CA PHE A 703 19.70 -9.13 5.10
C PHE A 703 20.89 -9.00 4.15
N ASP A 704 20.62 -8.79 2.86
CA ASP A 704 21.65 -8.79 1.81
C ASP A 704 22.10 -7.35 1.45
N TYR A 705 21.40 -6.34 2.00
CA TYR A 705 21.66 -4.90 1.97
C TYR A 705 20.65 -4.18 2.88
N ASP A 706 20.98 -2.97 3.34
CA ASP A 706 20.08 -2.11 4.12
C ASP A 706 19.73 -0.84 3.32
N GLU A 707 20.72 -0.01 3.00
CA GLU A 707 20.57 1.16 2.13
C GLU A 707 21.15 0.93 0.72
N THR A 708 20.48 1.49 -0.29
CA THR A 708 20.91 1.44 -1.70
C THR A 708 21.12 2.83 -2.31
N TYR A 709 20.82 3.90 -1.58
CA TYR A 709 20.97 5.26 -2.09
C TYR A 709 22.44 5.63 -2.28
N SER A 710 22.73 6.22 -3.44
CA SER A 710 24.03 6.73 -3.86
C SER A 710 23.83 8.13 -4.44
N PRO A 711 24.51 9.16 -3.91
CA PRO A 711 24.59 10.45 -4.57
C PRO A 711 25.15 10.34 -5.99
N VAL A 712 24.60 11.15 -6.89
CA VAL A 712 25.11 11.45 -8.24
C VAL A 712 24.79 12.92 -8.54
N VAL A 713 25.62 13.60 -9.33
CA VAL A 713 25.33 14.98 -9.76
C VAL A 713 24.18 15.00 -10.76
N ASP A 714 23.26 15.96 -10.62
CA ASP A 714 22.13 16.13 -11.53
C ASP A 714 22.43 17.16 -12.64
N ALA A 715 21.50 17.29 -13.59
CA ALA A 715 21.65 18.22 -14.71
C ALA A 715 21.57 19.70 -14.31
N ILE A 716 20.95 20.06 -13.17
CA ILE A 716 20.84 21.44 -12.69
C ILE A 716 22.17 21.85 -12.05
N THR A 717 22.70 21.06 -11.12
CA THR A 717 24.02 21.26 -10.51
C THR A 717 25.10 21.26 -11.59
N PHE A 718 25.04 20.35 -12.58
CA PHE A 718 26.01 20.32 -13.67
C PHE A 718 25.92 21.55 -14.60
N ARG A 719 24.72 22.01 -14.97
CA ARG A 719 24.54 23.25 -15.75
C ARG A 719 25.03 24.49 -14.99
N TYR A 720 24.80 24.55 -13.68
CA TYR A 720 25.40 25.58 -12.83
C TYR A 720 26.93 25.52 -12.85
N LEU A 721 27.51 24.34 -12.65
CA LEU A 721 28.97 24.15 -12.65
C LEU A 721 29.63 24.50 -13.99
N VAL A 722 28.98 24.22 -15.13
CA VAL A 722 29.44 24.69 -16.46
C VAL A 722 29.44 26.22 -16.53
N SER A 723 28.35 26.87 -16.13
CA SER A 723 28.26 28.33 -16.14
C SER A 723 29.26 28.99 -15.20
N PHE A 724 29.46 28.42 -14.01
CA PHE A 724 30.46 28.83 -13.03
C PHE A 724 31.89 28.68 -13.59
N ALA A 725 32.21 27.56 -14.24
CA ALA A 725 33.51 27.37 -14.90
C ALA A 725 33.78 28.41 -16.00
N VAL A 726 32.76 28.81 -16.76
CA VAL A 726 32.87 29.87 -17.78
C VAL A 726 33.18 31.24 -17.17
N HIS A 727 32.52 31.62 -16.07
CA HIS A 727 32.72 32.93 -15.45
C HIS A 727 34.04 33.03 -14.68
N GLU A 728 34.38 32.01 -13.90
CA GLU A 728 35.63 31.95 -13.12
C GLU A 728 36.84 31.46 -13.95
N LYS A 729 36.65 31.22 -15.26
CA LYS A 729 37.67 30.81 -16.25
C LYS A 729 38.41 29.52 -15.89
N LEU A 730 37.67 28.54 -15.37
CA LEU A 730 38.19 27.25 -14.90
C LEU A 730 38.31 26.25 -16.05
N ASP A 731 39.27 25.34 -15.97
CA ASP A 731 39.30 24.16 -16.84
C ASP A 731 38.30 23.10 -16.34
N MET A 732 37.68 22.37 -17.28
CA MET A 732 36.84 21.20 -17.00
C MET A 732 37.48 19.94 -17.60
N ARG A 733 37.75 18.92 -16.78
CA ARG A 733 38.41 17.66 -17.19
C ARG A 733 37.57 16.44 -16.79
N LEU A 734 37.46 15.47 -17.69
CA LEU A 734 36.72 14.23 -17.46
C LEU A 734 37.65 13.04 -17.15
N MET A 735 37.32 12.30 -16.11
CA MET A 735 38.00 11.07 -15.67
C MET A 735 37.00 9.93 -15.49
N ASP A 736 37.30 8.75 -16.03
CA ASP A 736 36.44 7.54 -16.01
C ASP A 736 37.09 6.45 -15.15
N VAL A 737 36.47 6.11 -14.03
CA VAL A 737 37.00 5.13 -13.06
C VAL A 737 36.78 3.72 -13.58
N VAL A 738 37.87 3.07 -14.00
CA VAL A 738 37.86 1.74 -14.57
C VAL A 738 37.30 0.75 -13.57
N THR A 739 36.06 0.33 -13.84
CA THR A 739 35.29 -0.63 -13.04
C THR A 739 34.88 -0.16 -11.64
N ALA A 740 34.70 1.15 -11.42
CA ALA A 740 34.19 1.82 -10.20
C ALA A 740 33.55 0.92 -9.11
N TYR A 741 32.42 0.25 -9.41
CA TYR A 741 31.69 -0.61 -8.45
C TYR A 741 32.54 -1.71 -7.78
N LEU A 742 33.63 -2.18 -8.42
CA LEU A 742 34.51 -3.22 -7.88
C LEU A 742 35.46 -2.72 -6.76
N TYR A 743 35.52 -1.41 -6.51
CA TYR A 743 36.34 -0.84 -5.44
C TYR A 743 35.64 -0.79 -4.07
N GLY A 744 34.30 -0.73 -4.06
CA GLY A 744 33.50 -0.64 -2.83
C GLY A 744 33.59 -1.90 -1.97
N ASN A 745 33.85 -1.73 -0.67
CA ASN A 745 33.73 -2.82 0.31
C ASN A 745 32.24 -3.20 0.47
N LEU A 746 31.95 -4.44 0.85
CA LEU A 746 30.60 -4.81 1.30
C LEU A 746 30.49 -4.71 2.81
N GLU A 747 29.44 -4.02 3.27
CA GLU A 747 29.07 -3.92 4.70
C GLU A 747 28.44 -5.23 5.21
N ASN A 748 27.73 -5.97 4.34
CA ASN A 748 26.99 -7.20 4.68
C ASN A 748 27.54 -8.44 3.97
N ASP A 749 27.28 -9.60 4.58
CA ASP A 749 27.85 -10.91 4.22
C ASP A 749 27.14 -11.54 3.00
N ILE A 750 27.55 -11.16 1.78
CA ILE A 750 26.91 -11.63 0.53
C ILE A 750 27.62 -12.86 -0.04
N TYR A 751 26.83 -13.90 -0.30
CA TYR A 751 27.27 -15.12 -0.96
C TYR A 751 26.68 -15.19 -2.37
N MET A 752 27.50 -15.50 -3.37
CA MET A 752 27.09 -15.65 -4.76
C MET A 752 27.25 -17.10 -5.22
N ARG A 753 26.40 -17.55 -6.15
CA ARG A 753 26.59 -18.84 -6.84
C ARG A 753 27.89 -18.80 -7.65
N ILE A 754 28.64 -19.90 -7.61
CA ILE A 754 29.91 -20.05 -8.33
C ILE A 754 29.63 -20.02 -9.84
N SER A 755 30.38 -19.20 -10.58
CA SER A 755 30.14 -19.00 -12.02
C SER A 755 31.00 -19.90 -12.91
N GLU A 756 30.49 -20.19 -14.11
CA GLU A 756 31.29 -20.86 -15.14
C GLU A 756 32.56 -20.07 -15.44
N GLY A 757 33.71 -20.73 -15.30
CA GLY A 757 35.05 -20.12 -15.35
C GLY A 757 35.82 -20.22 -14.02
N PHE A 758 35.15 -20.39 -12.89
CA PHE A 758 35.82 -20.58 -11.59
C PHE A 758 36.16 -22.05 -11.35
N ASN A 759 37.45 -22.31 -11.09
CA ASN A 759 37.93 -23.63 -10.68
C ASN A 759 37.51 -23.93 -9.23
N MET A 760 36.87 -25.08 -9.02
CA MET A 760 36.65 -25.61 -7.67
C MET A 760 37.97 -26.07 -7.06
N PRO A 761 38.22 -25.86 -5.75
CA PRO A 761 39.33 -26.47 -5.04
C PRO A 761 39.34 -28.00 -5.21
N GLU A 762 40.53 -28.60 -5.31
CA GLU A 762 40.75 -30.04 -5.52
C GLU A 762 39.88 -30.90 -4.58
N ALA A 763 39.91 -30.57 -3.28
CA ALA A 763 39.20 -31.24 -2.20
C ALA A 763 37.65 -31.11 -2.24
N CYS A 764 37.10 -30.27 -3.13
CA CYS A 764 35.66 -30.04 -3.27
C CYS A 764 35.08 -30.66 -4.55
N LYS A 765 35.89 -31.30 -5.39
CA LYS A 765 35.45 -31.86 -6.69
C LYS A 765 34.50 -33.06 -6.57
N SER A 766 34.45 -33.73 -5.41
CA SER A 766 33.60 -34.89 -5.12
C SER A 766 32.16 -34.54 -4.72
N ASN A 767 31.88 -33.30 -4.34
CA ASN A 767 30.58 -32.87 -3.81
C ASN A 767 29.78 -32.04 -4.84
N PRO A 768 28.43 -32.03 -4.77
CA PRO A 768 27.61 -31.21 -5.67
C PRO A 768 27.94 -29.71 -5.58
N LYS A 769 28.24 -29.07 -6.72
CA LYS A 769 28.57 -27.63 -6.81
C LYS A 769 27.55 -26.72 -6.10
N ASN A 770 26.27 -27.11 -6.10
CA ASN A 770 25.16 -26.35 -5.50
C ASN A 770 25.26 -26.17 -3.98
N ILE A 771 26.12 -26.94 -3.29
CA ILE A 771 26.34 -26.82 -1.84
C ILE A 771 27.33 -25.67 -1.53
N TYR A 772 28.18 -25.30 -2.49
CA TYR A 772 29.21 -24.27 -2.31
C TYR A 772 28.79 -22.92 -2.91
N SER A 773 29.27 -21.84 -2.29
CA SER A 773 29.12 -20.47 -2.79
C SER A 773 30.42 -19.68 -2.59
N ILE A 774 30.55 -18.57 -3.32
CA ILE A 774 31.70 -17.67 -3.23
C ILE A 774 31.30 -16.43 -2.43
N LYS A 775 32.00 -16.15 -1.33
CA LYS A 775 31.74 -14.96 -0.52
C LYS A 775 32.28 -13.72 -1.24
N LEU A 776 31.44 -12.72 -1.48
CA LEU A 776 31.86 -11.45 -2.05
C LEU A 776 32.58 -10.61 -0.98
N GLN A 777 33.70 -9.99 -1.34
CA GLN A 777 34.46 -9.06 -0.49
C GLN A 777 34.27 -7.61 -0.95
N LYS A 778 34.04 -7.42 -2.24
CA LYS A 778 33.70 -6.15 -2.88
C LYS A 778 32.33 -6.20 -3.52
N SER A 779 31.72 -5.04 -3.73
CA SER A 779 30.52 -4.91 -4.56
C SER A 779 30.78 -5.36 -6.00
N LEU A 780 29.81 -6.07 -6.57
CA LEU A 780 29.81 -6.54 -7.96
C LEU A 780 28.73 -5.81 -8.76
N TYR A 781 28.86 -5.77 -10.09
CA TYR A 781 27.79 -5.29 -10.98
C TYR A 781 26.45 -5.95 -10.65
N GLY A 782 25.37 -5.19 -10.65
CA GLY A 782 24.02 -5.73 -10.49
C GLY A 782 23.57 -6.03 -9.05
N LEU A 783 24.43 -5.96 -8.03
CA LEU A 783 23.95 -5.87 -6.64
C LEU A 783 23.29 -4.51 -6.40
N LYS A 784 22.24 -4.48 -5.58
CA LYS A 784 21.42 -3.28 -5.34
C LYS A 784 22.16 -2.13 -4.66
N GLN A 785 23.18 -2.41 -3.85
CA GLN A 785 23.96 -1.38 -3.15
C GLN A 785 25.21 -0.90 -3.89
N SER A 786 25.59 -1.46 -5.04
CA SER A 786 26.94 -1.26 -5.62
C SER A 786 27.30 0.20 -5.95
N GLY A 787 26.31 1.03 -6.31
CA GLY A 787 26.52 2.47 -6.44
C GLY A 787 26.94 3.12 -5.11
N ARG A 788 26.23 2.82 -4.02
CA ARG A 788 26.53 3.29 -2.66
C ARG A 788 27.90 2.80 -2.20
N MET A 789 28.22 1.52 -2.37
CA MET A 789 29.51 0.96 -1.92
C MET A 789 30.69 1.62 -2.66
N TRP A 790 30.52 1.96 -3.94
CA TRP A 790 31.48 2.78 -4.69
C TRP A 790 31.55 4.21 -4.15
N TYR A 791 30.41 4.90 -4.01
CA TYR A 791 30.34 6.26 -3.48
C TYR A 791 31.00 6.36 -2.09
N ASN A 792 30.73 5.42 -1.18
CA ASN A 792 31.32 5.37 0.15
C ASN A 792 32.86 5.29 0.07
N ARG A 793 33.41 4.40 -0.77
CA ARG A 793 34.87 4.29 -0.98
C ARG A 793 35.49 5.54 -1.62
N LEU A 794 34.78 6.21 -2.53
CA LEU A 794 35.23 7.47 -3.13
C LEU A 794 35.19 8.62 -2.10
N ASN A 795 34.11 8.74 -1.34
CA ASN A 795 33.95 9.72 -0.27
C ASN A 795 35.04 9.55 0.79
N GLU A 796 35.26 8.31 1.27
CA GLU A 796 36.37 7.98 2.17
C GLU A 796 37.74 8.39 1.61
N CYS A 797 37.96 8.27 0.30
CA CYS A 797 39.20 8.62 -0.36
C CYS A 797 39.40 10.14 -0.36
N LEU A 798 38.43 10.86 -0.89
CA LEU A 798 38.47 12.31 -1.04
C LEU A 798 38.50 13.02 0.33
N THR A 799 37.72 12.58 1.32
CA THR A 799 37.75 13.18 2.67
C THR A 799 39.10 12.97 3.37
N LYS A 800 39.79 11.83 3.16
CA LYS A 800 41.15 11.61 3.70
C LYS A 800 42.19 12.55 3.06
N GLU A 801 41.98 12.95 1.80
CA GLU A 801 42.81 13.92 1.07
C GLU A 801 42.41 15.40 1.32
N GLY A 802 41.47 15.64 2.24
CA GLY A 802 41.04 16.99 2.64
C GLY A 802 39.96 17.64 1.77
N TYR A 803 39.26 16.86 0.94
CA TYR A 803 38.06 17.35 0.25
C TYR A 803 36.85 17.38 1.19
N THR A 804 35.95 18.33 0.95
CA THR A 804 34.68 18.48 1.67
C THR A 804 33.49 18.39 0.71
N ASN A 805 32.34 17.95 1.19
CA ASN A 805 31.06 17.96 0.50
C ASN A 805 29.95 18.44 1.46
N ASP A 806 28.74 18.67 0.94
CA ASP A 806 27.60 19.19 1.71
C ASP A 806 26.38 18.25 1.62
N PRO A 807 25.57 18.10 2.69
CA PRO A 807 24.31 17.34 2.62
C PRO A 807 23.33 17.78 1.50
N ILE A 808 23.42 19.02 1.02
CA ILE A 808 22.61 19.56 -0.09
C ILE A 808 23.10 19.05 -1.45
N CYS A 809 24.40 18.78 -1.60
CA CYS A 809 25.05 18.33 -2.84
C CYS A 809 26.21 17.35 -2.54
N PRO A 810 25.94 16.16 -1.94
CA PRO A 810 27.00 15.27 -1.46
C PRO A 810 27.88 14.68 -2.58
N CYS A 811 27.36 14.64 -3.82
CA CYS A 811 28.07 14.28 -5.04
C CYS A 811 29.05 15.36 -5.58
N VAL A 812 29.20 16.49 -4.90
CA VAL A 812 30.12 17.57 -5.26
C VAL A 812 31.15 17.73 -4.14
N PHE A 813 32.38 17.32 -4.42
CA PHE A 813 33.51 17.43 -3.50
C PHE A 813 34.36 18.67 -3.86
N ILE A 814 34.80 19.44 -2.87
CA ILE A 814 35.59 20.66 -3.06
C ILE A 814 36.84 20.59 -2.17
N LYS A 815 38.01 20.85 -2.77
CA LYS A 815 39.29 21.05 -2.09
C LYS A 815 39.86 22.41 -2.51
N LYS A 816 40.42 23.15 -1.55
CA LYS A 816 40.99 24.49 -1.74
C LYS A 816 42.39 24.54 -1.15
N ASN A 817 43.33 25.13 -1.89
CA ASN A 817 44.72 25.28 -1.52
C ASN A 817 45.20 26.70 -1.83
N GLY A 818 45.28 27.57 -0.81
CA GLY A 818 45.59 28.99 -1.00
C GLY A 818 44.54 29.73 -1.85
N SER A 819 44.93 30.16 -3.05
CA SER A 819 44.05 30.72 -4.09
C SER A 819 43.54 29.67 -5.09
N ASN A 820 44.20 28.51 -5.18
CA ASN A 820 43.82 27.42 -6.06
C ASN A 820 42.66 26.60 -5.46
N PHE A 821 41.86 25.98 -6.31
CA PHE A 821 40.80 25.06 -5.88
C PHE A 821 40.42 24.09 -6.99
N VAL A 822 39.76 23.01 -6.57
CA VAL A 822 39.17 21.99 -7.45
C VAL A 822 37.83 21.54 -6.89
N ILE A 823 36.89 21.31 -7.81
CA ILE A 823 35.60 20.68 -7.60
C ILE A 823 35.61 19.34 -8.33
N ILE A 824 35.22 18.26 -7.68
CA ILE A 824 34.95 16.96 -8.31
C ILE A 824 33.45 16.72 -8.24
N ALA A 825 32.78 16.80 -9.39
CA ALA A 825 31.37 16.43 -9.54
C ALA A 825 31.26 14.97 -10.01
N VAL A 826 30.59 14.14 -9.22
CA VAL A 826 30.57 12.67 -9.36
C VAL A 826 29.28 12.21 -10.04
N TYR A 827 29.40 11.49 -11.15
CA TYR A 827 28.30 10.77 -11.80
C TYR A 827 28.68 9.30 -12.06
N VAL A 828 28.39 8.42 -11.09
CA VAL A 828 28.69 6.98 -11.19
C VAL A 828 30.19 6.73 -11.42
N ASP A 829 30.61 6.27 -12.60
CA ASP A 829 32.01 6.08 -12.99
C ASP A 829 32.68 7.37 -13.54
N ASP A 830 31.92 8.39 -13.94
CA ASP A 830 32.42 9.68 -14.43
C ASP A 830 32.74 10.65 -13.27
N LEU A 831 33.96 11.18 -13.26
CA LEU A 831 34.41 12.26 -12.38
C LEU A 831 34.73 13.50 -13.21
N ASN A 832 34.02 14.60 -12.96
CA ASN A 832 34.28 15.89 -13.61
C ASN A 832 35.06 16.80 -12.66
N LEU A 833 36.33 17.02 -12.98
CA LEU A 833 37.23 17.92 -12.27
C LEU A 833 37.09 19.32 -12.86
N ILE A 834 36.77 20.31 -12.03
CA ILE A 834 36.52 21.70 -12.42
C ILE A 834 37.29 22.62 -11.47
N GLY A 835 38.19 23.47 -11.98
CA GLY A 835 39.04 24.28 -11.11
C GLY A 835 40.26 24.88 -11.79
N THR A 836 41.24 25.28 -10.97
CA THR A 836 42.54 25.76 -11.42
C THR A 836 43.40 24.60 -11.94
N LEU A 837 44.14 24.83 -13.03
CA LEU A 837 44.89 23.78 -13.75
C LEU A 837 45.86 22.98 -12.86
N GLU A 838 46.52 23.65 -11.92
CA GLU A 838 47.45 23.05 -10.94
C GLU A 838 46.73 22.07 -10.00
N GLU A 839 45.67 22.51 -9.31
CA GLU A 839 44.94 21.63 -8.39
C GLU A 839 44.16 20.51 -9.12
N ILE A 840 43.75 20.74 -10.39
CA ILE A 840 43.28 19.65 -11.27
C ILE A 840 44.39 18.61 -11.48
N GLN A 841 45.64 19.01 -11.74
CA GLN A 841 46.76 18.07 -11.91
C GLN A 841 47.04 17.30 -10.62
N ASN A 842 47.09 17.98 -9.47
CA ASN A 842 47.21 17.37 -8.14
C ASN A 842 46.11 16.31 -7.91
N SER A 843 44.87 16.64 -8.25
CA SER A 843 43.71 15.74 -8.17
C SER A 843 43.84 14.53 -9.10
N VAL A 844 44.26 14.77 -10.35
CA VAL A 844 44.46 13.74 -11.37
C VAL A 844 45.51 12.72 -10.91
N GLU A 845 46.60 13.19 -10.32
CA GLU A 845 47.65 12.31 -9.78
C GLU A 845 47.20 11.54 -8.55
N TYR A 846 46.53 12.20 -7.60
CA TYR A 846 46.00 11.54 -6.41
C TYR A 846 45.02 10.41 -6.78
N LEU A 847 44.04 10.72 -7.64
CA LEU A 847 43.04 9.77 -8.09
C LEU A 847 43.65 8.59 -8.88
N LYS A 848 44.75 8.80 -9.62
CA LYS A 848 45.50 7.75 -10.32
C LYS A 848 46.38 6.88 -9.40
N LYS A 849 46.69 7.34 -8.17
CA LYS A 849 47.37 6.53 -7.14
C LYS A 849 46.38 5.57 -6.46
N GLU A 850 45.17 6.04 -6.19
CA GLU A 850 44.12 5.29 -5.47
C GLU A 850 43.25 4.38 -6.37
N PHE A 851 43.06 4.75 -7.64
CA PHE A 851 42.17 4.05 -8.58
C PHE A 851 42.78 3.91 -9.98
N GLU A 852 42.34 2.89 -10.72
CA GLU A 852 42.65 2.76 -12.15
C GLU A 852 41.66 3.63 -12.94
N ILE A 853 42.15 4.67 -13.61
CA ILE A 853 41.31 5.71 -14.22
C ILE A 853 41.77 6.03 -15.64
N LYS A 854 40.81 6.21 -16.56
CA LYS A 854 41.06 6.83 -17.87
C LYS A 854 40.88 8.33 -17.79
N ASP A 855 41.78 9.05 -18.46
CA ASP A 855 41.83 10.50 -18.50
C ASP A 855 41.44 10.95 -19.90
N PHE A 856 40.26 11.55 -20.05
CA PHE A 856 39.74 11.96 -21.36
C PHE A 856 40.10 13.41 -21.72
N GLY A 857 40.90 14.10 -20.91
CA GLY A 857 41.21 15.51 -21.09
C GLY A 857 39.96 16.38 -20.90
N LYS A 858 39.78 17.42 -21.71
CA LYS A 858 38.66 18.36 -21.55
C LYS A 858 37.30 17.66 -21.68
N THR A 859 36.38 17.95 -20.77
CA THR A 859 35.03 17.35 -20.78
C THR A 859 34.27 17.73 -22.07
N LYS A 860 34.18 16.78 -23.01
CA LYS A 860 33.37 16.89 -24.25
C LYS A 860 31.99 16.22 -24.13
N PHE A 861 31.84 15.28 -23.20
CA PHE A 861 30.60 14.55 -22.94
C PHE A 861 30.45 14.34 -21.43
N CYS A 862 29.24 14.45 -20.90
CA CYS A 862 28.89 14.15 -19.50
C CYS A 862 27.35 14.07 -19.38
N LEU A 863 26.79 13.21 -18.51
CA LEU A 863 25.33 13.06 -18.30
C LEU A 863 24.49 12.76 -19.57
N GLY A 864 25.11 12.28 -20.66
CA GLY A 864 24.48 12.15 -21.98
C GLY A 864 24.32 13.48 -22.75
N LEU A 865 25.01 14.53 -22.30
CA LEU A 865 25.12 15.84 -22.92
C LEU A 865 26.45 15.94 -23.70
N GLN A 866 26.45 16.75 -24.76
CA GLN A 866 27.62 17.13 -25.55
C GLN A 866 28.07 18.55 -25.15
N ILE A 867 29.38 18.78 -25.08
CA ILE A 867 29.98 20.01 -24.54
C ILE A 867 31.06 20.52 -25.49
N GLU A 868 30.79 21.65 -26.14
CA GLU A 868 31.70 22.34 -27.06
C GLU A 868 32.34 23.55 -26.35
N HIS A 869 33.67 23.57 -26.25
CA HIS A 869 34.44 24.61 -25.56
C HIS A 869 34.86 25.70 -26.56
N LEU A 870 34.30 26.90 -26.44
CA LEU A 870 34.48 28.00 -27.39
C LEU A 870 35.17 29.20 -26.72
N LYS A 871 35.78 30.09 -27.51
CA LYS A 871 36.48 31.29 -26.99
C LYS A 871 35.58 32.24 -26.19
N GLY A 872 34.27 32.22 -26.45
CA GLY A 872 33.27 33.05 -25.77
C GLY A 872 32.53 32.37 -24.62
N GLY A 873 32.78 31.08 -24.34
CA GLY A 873 31.96 30.32 -23.39
C GLY A 873 31.84 28.83 -23.73
N ILE A 874 30.96 28.12 -23.03
CA ILE A 874 30.71 26.68 -23.23
C ILE A 874 29.29 26.46 -23.76
N PHE A 875 29.18 25.66 -24.81
CA PHE A 875 27.91 25.27 -25.42
C PHE A 875 27.54 23.83 -25.04
N VAL A 876 26.33 23.63 -24.49
CA VAL A 876 25.82 22.34 -24.01
C VAL A 876 24.58 21.93 -24.81
N HIS A 877 24.64 20.78 -25.47
CA HIS A 877 23.62 20.34 -26.42
C HIS A 877 23.48 18.82 -26.48
N GLN A 878 22.46 18.31 -27.19
CA GLN A 878 22.20 16.87 -27.36
C GLN A 878 21.95 16.49 -28.83
N THR A 879 22.62 17.18 -29.76
CA THR A 879 22.48 17.02 -31.22
C THR A 879 22.52 15.56 -31.70
N ALA A 880 23.43 14.73 -31.17
CA ALA A 880 23.52 13.31 -31.51
C ALA A 880 22.27 12.53 -31.08
N TYR A 881 21.76 12.80 -29.87
CA TYR A 881 20.51 12.21 -29.39
C TYR A 881 19.31 12.69 -30.22
N THR A 882 19.20 14.00 -30.49
CA THR A 882 18.13 14.57 -31.32
C THR A 882 18.07 13.91 -32.70
N ARG A 883 19.22 13.66 -33.35
CA ARG A 883 19.28 12.91 -34.61
C ARG A 883 18.81 11.46 -34.46
N LYS A 884 19.23 10.75 -33.41
CA LYS A 884 18.76 9.38 -33.13
C LYS A 884 17.26 9.31 -32.90
N VAL A 885 16.70 10.20 -32.06
CA VAL A 885 15.25 10.32 -31.82
C VAL A 885 14.50 10.57 -33.13
N LEU A 886 14.91 11.58 -33.92
CA LEU A 886 14.23 11.92 -35.16
C LEU A 886 14.27 10.77 -36.18
N LYS A 887 15.42 10.10 -36.34
CA LYS A 887 15.54 8.89 -37.17
C LYS A 887 14.63 7.76 -36.65
N ARG A 888 14.56 7.57 -35.33
CA ARG A 888 13.83 6.45 -34.71
C ARG A 888 12.31 6.56 -34.82
N PHE A 889 11.79 7.78 -34.88
CA PHE A 889 10.36 8.06 -35.13
C PHE A 889 10.06 8.41 -36.61
N TYR A 890 11.01 8.19 -37.53
CA TYR A 890 10.89 8.47 -38.98
C TYR A 890 10.59 9.93 -39.34
N MET A 891 11.19 10.86 -38.59
CA MET A 891 11.05 12.32 -38.72
C MET A 891 12.35 13.02 -39.17
N ASP A 892 13.43 12.28 -39.40
CA ASP A 892 14.74 12.78 -39.88
C ASP A 892 14.71 13.41 -41.29
N LYS A 893 13.61 13.20 -42.03
CA LYS A 893 13.32 13.79 -43.35
C LYS A 893 12.09 14.72 -43.35
N ALA A 894 11.52 15.02 -42.18
CA ALA A 894 10.30 15.82 -42.10
C ALA A 894 10.55 17.31 -42.42
N HIS A 895 9.57 17.97 -43.05
CA HIS A 895 9.63 19.42 -43.23
C HIS A 895 9.69 20.14 -41.89
N THR A 896 10.56 21.16 -41.77
CA THR A 896 10.81 21.88 -40.53
C THR A 896 9.61 22.74 -40.09
N LEU A 897 9.64 23.21 -38.84
CA LEU A 897 8.74 24.21 -38.26
C LEU A 897 9.55 25.15 -37.34
N SER A 898 9.03 26.36 -37.05
CA SER A 898 9.69 27.39 -36.23
C SER A 898 9.26 27.39 -34.76
N THR A 899 8.12 26.79 -34.42
CA THR A 899 7.65 26.61 -33.03
C THR A 899 7.39 25.12 -32.74
N PRO A 900 7.50 24.66 -31.48
CA PRO A 900 7.20 23.28 -31.08
C PRO A 900 5.70 22.96 -31.04
N MET A 901 4.84 23.98 -31.06
CA MET A 901 3.40 23.86 -30.97
C MET A 901 2.71 25.05 -31.66
N VAL A 902 1.47 24.86 -32.11
CA VAL A 902 0.58 25.94 -32.57
C VAL A 902 0.10 26.79 -31.39
N VAL A 903 -0.16 28.08 -31.62
CA VAL A 903 -0.91 28.90 -30.65
C VAL A 903 -2.30 28.27 -30.48
N ARG A 904 -2.69 28.06 -29.21
CA ARG A 904 -3.80 27.18 -28.83
C ARG A 904 -4.97 27.99 -28.26
N SER A 905 -6.19 27.68 -28.69
CA SER A 905 -7.39 28.28 -28.13
C SER A 905 -7.65 27.75 -26.71
N LEU A 906 -8.21 28.61 -25.85
CA LEU A 906 -8.71 28.25 -24.52
C LEU A 906 -10.23 27.98 -24.51
N ASP A 907 -10.91 28.11 -25.66
CA ASP A 907 -12.25 27.56 -25.86
C ASP A 907 -12.12 26.02 -25.95
N PRO A 908 -12.77 25.24 -25.05
CA PRO A 908 -12.68 23.78 -25.03
C PRO A 908 -12.95 23.12 -26.38
N ASN A 909 -13.89 23.66 -27.16
CA ASN A 909 -14.31 23.09 -28.44
C ASN A 909 -13.30 23.38 -29.56
N LYS A 910 -12.50 24.43 -29.42
CA LYS A 910 -11.47 24.88 -30.39
C LYS A 910 -10.05 24.49 -29.99
N ASP A 911 -9.87 23.80 -28.86
CA ASP A 911 -8.58 23.27 -28.44
C ASP A 911 -8.15 22.11 -29.39
N PRO A 912 -7.04 22.26 -30.15
CA PRO A 912 -6.57 21.23 -31.08
C PRO A 912 -6.03 19.97 -30.37
N PHE A 913 -5.77 20.05 -29.05
CA PHE A 913 -5.32 18.95 -28.20
C PHE A 913 -6.30 18.74 -27.03
N ARG A 914 -7.61 18.78 -27.34
CA ARG A 914 -8.67 18.42 -26.38
C ARG A 914 -8.67 16.91 -26.07
N PRO A 915 -9.21 16.49 -24.89
CA PRO A 915 -9.41 15.08 -24.58
C PRO A 915 -10.21 14.33 -25.66
N ARG A 916 -10.01 13.01 -25.74
CA ARG A 916 -10.70 12.10 -26.65
C ARG A 916 -12.23 12.26 -26.56
N GLU A 917 -12.86 12.53 -27.70
CA GLU A 917 -14.32 12.50 -27.88
C GLU A 917 -14.81 11.04 -28.04
N GLU A 918 -16.09 10.74 -27.77
CA GLU A 918 -16.61 9.36 -27.81
C GLU A 918 -16.50 8.70 -29.21
N ASN A 919 -16.39 9.52 -30.26
CA ASN A 919 -16.15 9.11 -31.64
C ASN A 919 -14.68 9.19 -32.08
N GLU A 920 -13.72 9.43 -31.17
CA GLU A 920 -12.29 9.35 -31.46
C GLU A 920 -11.69 8.00 -31.04
N GLU A 921 -11.09 7.32 -32.01
CA GLU A 921 -10.23 6.15 -31.79
C GLU A 921 -8.99 6.51 -30.97
N ILE A 922 -8.66 5.64 -30.01
CA ILE A 922 -7.34 5.65 -29.35
C ILE A 922 -6.31 5.12 -30.36
N LEU A 923 -5.09 5.66 -30.34
CA LEU A 923 -4.00 5.16 -31.18
C LEU A 923 -3.76 3.67 -30.93
N GLY A 924 -3.55 2.87 -31.98
CA GLY A 924 -3.28 1.45 -31.84
C GLY A 924 -2.00 1.14 -31.05
N PRO A 925 -1.79 -0.13 -30.64
CA PRO A 925 -0.60 -0.54 -29.89
C PRO A 925 0.70 -0.38 -30.70
N GLU A 926 0.62 -0.30 -32.03
CA GLU A 926 1.74 -0.03 -32.94
C GLU A 926 2.24 1.43 -32.92
N VAL A 927 1.51 2.38 -32.32
CA VAL A 927 1.95 3.78 -32.21
C VAL A 927 2.68 4.03 -30.88
N PRO A 928 4.00 4.28 -30.91
CA PRO A 928 4.85 4.37 -29.72
C PRO A 928 4.78 5.78 -29.07
N TYR A 929 3.58 6.18 -28.62
CA TYR A 929 3.29 7.50 -28.05
C TYR A 929 4.04 7.75 -26.73
N LEU A 930 4.01 6.81 -25.79
CA LEU A 930 4.77 6.86 -24.53
C LEU A 930 6.27 6.95 -24.80
N SER A 931 6.76 6.18 -25.78
CA SER A 931 8.17 6.23 -26.18
C SER A 931 8.55 7.63 -26.69
N ALA A 932 7.70 8.26 -27.49
CA ALA A 932 7.95 9.61 -27.99
C ALA A 932 7.90 10.66 -26.87
N ILE A 933 6.93 10.57 -25.95
CA ILE A 933 6.87 11.43 -24.74
C ILE A 933 8.15 11.27 -23.91
N GLY A 934 8.60 10.04 -23.63
CA GLY A 934 9.81 9.79 -22.85
C GLY A 934 11.07 10.37 -23.50
N ALA A 935 11.23 10.17 -24.82
CA ALA A 935 12.36 10.69 -25.58
C ALA A 935 12.39 12.24 -25.62
N LEU A 936 11.23 12.86 -25.83
CA LEU A 936 11.08 14.32 -25.81
C LEU A 936 11.27 14.91 -24.41
N MET A 937 10.83 14.20 -23.35
CA MET A 937 10.98 14.66 -21.98
C MET A 937 12.44 14.63 -21.50
N TYR A 938 13.26 13.67 -21.96
CA TYR A 938 14.70 13.69 -21.67
C TYR A 938 15.38 14.90 -22.31
N LEU A 939 15.07 15.24 -23.58
CA LEU A 939 15.53 16.50 -24.20
C LEU A 939 15.07 17.73 -23.40
N ALA A 940 13.77 17.78 -23.06
CA ALA A 940 13.15 18.92 -22.37
C ALA A 940 13.78 19.23 -21.01
N ASN A 941 14.17 18.21 -20.26
CA ASN A 941 14.75 18.34 -18.92
C ASN A 941 16.27 18.59 -18.95
N CYS A 942 16.96 18.22 -20.04
CA CYS A 942 18.42 18.29 -20.14
C CYS A 942 18.93 19.53 -20.89
N THR A 943 18.50 19.76 -22.14
CA THR A 943 19.04 20.86 -22.99
C THR A 943 18.00 21.61 -23.82
N ARG A 944 16.72 21.22 -23.77
CA ARG A 944 15.63 21.82 -24.57
C ARG A 944 14.49 22.41 -23.72
N PRO A 945 14.77 23.41 -22.86
CA PRO A 945 13.71 24.10 -22.09
C PRO A 945 12.56 24.59 -22.97
N ASP A 946 12.88 25.04 -24.18
CA ASP A 946 11.98 25.53 -25.23
C ASP A 946 10.84 24.58 -25.64
N ILE A 947 10.97 23.26 -25.45
CA ILE A 947 9.89 22.30 -25.75
C ILE A 947 9.07 21.89 -24.51
N SER A 948 9.45 22.34 -23.30
CA SER A 948 8.93 21.80 -22.03
C SER A 948 7.42 21.93 -21.88
N PHE A 949 6.84 23.07 -22.24
CA PHE A 949 5.38 23.26 -22.20
C PHE A 949 4.65 22.32 -23.18
N ALA A 950 5.14 22.22 -24.42
CA ALA A 950 4.54 21.40 -25.45
C ALA A 950 4.54 19.89 -25.07
N VAL A 951 5.65 19.41 -24.51
CA VAL A 951 5.76 18.03 -23.99
C VAL A 951 4.87 17.83 -22.75
N ASN A 952 4.85 18.77 -21.80
CA ASN A 952 4.00 18.69 -20.60
C ASN A 952 2.50 18.76 -20.92
N LEU A 953 2.09 19.44 -22.00
CA LEU A 953 0.71 19.42 -22.46
C LEU A 953 0.34 18.04 -23.04
N LEU A 954 1.13 17.54 -23.98
CA LEU A 954 0.84 16.28 -24.68
C LEU A 954 0.92 15.05 -23.75
N ALA A 955 1.85 15.04 -22.78
CA ALA A 955 1.97 13.96 -21.79
C ALA A 955 0.69 13.67 -20.99
N ARG A 956 -0.25 14.64 -20.90
CA ARG A 956 -1.55 14.49 -20.20
C ARG A 956 -2.48 13.48 -20.84
N PHE A 957 -2.29 13.19 -22.12
CA PHE A 957 -3.17 12.33 -22.92
C PHE A 957 -2.62 10.91 -23.08
N SER A 958 -1.48 10.61 -22.45
CA SER A 958 -0.76 9.34 -22.61
C SER A 958 -1.58 8.09 -22.28
N SER A 959 -2.61 8.18 -21.44
CA SER A 959 -3.51 7.08 -21.10
C SER A 959 -4.58 6.78 -22.15
N SER A 960 -4.89 7.71 -23.05
CA SER A 960 -5.85 7.57 -24.16
C SER A 960 -5.51 8.55 -25.30
N PRO A 961 -4.32 8.43 -25.90
CA PRO A 961 -3.87 9.34 -26.94
C PRO A 961 -4.60 9.06 -28.24
N THR A 962 -4.80 10.10 -29.06
CA THR A 962 -5.52 10.01 -30.34
C THR A 962 -4.67 10.56 -31.49
N ARG A 963 -5.15 10.48 -32.73
CA ARG A 963 -4.45 11.03 -33.91
C ARG A 963 -4.14 12.53 -33.77
N ARG A 964 -4.98 13.30 -33.05
CA ARG A 964 -4.73 14.72 -32.70
C ARG A 964 -3.45 14.89 -31.88
N HIS A 965 -3.32 14.07 -30.84
CA HIS A 965 -2.19 14.06 -29.93
C HIS A 965 -0.89 13.60 -30.63
N TRP A 966 -0.96 12.59 -31.49
CA TRP A 966 0.20 12.13 -32.29
C TRP A 966 0.67 13.18 -33.31
N ASN A 967 -0.26 13.94 -33.90
CA ASN A 967 0.10 15.08 -34.76
C ASN A 967 0.81 16.19 -33.96
N GLY A 968 0.44 16.41 -32.69
CA GLY A 968 1.18 17.29 -31.77
C GLY A 968 2.61 16.84 -31.53
N ILE A 969 2.83 15.54 -31.27
CA ILE A 969 4.17 14.96 -31.13
C ILE A 969 5.00 15.15 -32.41
N LYS A 970 4.40 14.90 -33.58
CA LYS A 970 5.03 15.16 -34.88
C LYS A 970 5.33 16.64 -35.12
N HIS A 971 4.55 17.57 -34.56
CA HIS A 971 4.86 19.01 -34.61
C HIS A 971 6.17 19.31 -33.85
N ILE A 972 6.33 18.78 -32.63
CA ILE A 972 7.58 18.92 -31.86
C ILE A 972 8.76 18.30 -32.62
N PHE A 973 8.60 17.11 -33.22
CA PHE A 973 9.65 16.50 -34.03
C PHE A 973 10.03 17.34 -35.27
N ARG A 974 9.06 17.95 -35.97
CA ARG A 974 9.33 18.88 -37.09
C ARG A 974 10.09 20.14 -36.65
N TYR A 975 9.80 20.65 -35.45
CA TYR A 975 10.55 21.74 -34.84
C TYR A 975 11.97 21.33 -34.44
N LEU A 976 12.14 20.16 -33.80
CA LEU A 976 13.44 19.59 -33.48
C LEU A 976 14.30 19.35 -34.73
N GLN A 977 13.70 18.86 -35.82
CA GLN A 977 14.35 18.72 -37.13
C GLN A 977 14.82 20.08 -37.70
N GLY A 978 14.09 21.16 -37.42
CA GLY A 978 14.52 22.53 -37.75
C GLY A 978 15.58 23.11 -36.81
N THR A 979 15.84 22.48 -35.65
CA THR A 979 16.65 23.00 -34.54
C THR A 979 17.59 21.94 -33.94
N ILE A 980 18.08 21.00 -34.75
CA ILE A 980 18.94 19.88 -34.32
C ILE A 980 20.25 20.36 -33.68
N ASP A 981 20.71 21.54 -34.07
CA ASP A 981 21.91 22.24 -33.62
C ASP A 981 21.68 23.22 -32.46
N LEU A 982 20.46 23.31 -31.92
CA LEU A 982 20.11 24.22 -30.82
C LEU A 982 20.46 23.60 -29.44
N GLY A 983 21.04 24.42 -28.56
CA GLY A 983 21.44 24.08 -27.19
C GLY A 983 21.67 25.32 -26.33
N LEU A 984 22.17 25.15 -25.11
CA LEU A 984 22.40 26.23 -24.14
C LEU A 984 23.83 26.77 -24.26
N PHE A 985 24.00 28.10 -24.35
CA PHE A 985 25.32 28.74 -24.47
C PHE A 985 25.65 29.60 -23.24
N TYR A 986 26.47 29.05 -22.35
CA TYR A 986 26.98 29.76 -21.18
C TYR A 986 28.10 30.71 -21.61
N SER A 987 27.82 32.01 -21.61
CA SER A 987 28.70 33.07 -22.13
C SER A 987 29.60 33.67 -21.05
N ASN A 988 30.86 33.97 -21.38
CA ASN A 988 31.78 34.68 -20.47
C ASN A 988 31.55 36.21 -20.41
N LYS A 989 30.60 36.75 -21.17
CA LYS A 989 30.30 38.19 -21.27
C LYS A 989 29.16 38.67 -20.37
N SER A 990 28.36 37.76 -19.84
CA SER A 990 27.24 38.05 -18.94
C SER A 990 27.69 38.15 -17.49
N LYS A 991 26.85 38.70 -16.62
CA LYS A 991 27.13 38.76 -15.18
C LYS A 991 26.84 37.41 -14.49
N PRO A 992 27.69 36.96 -13.54
CA PRO A 992 27.51 35.72 -12.78
C PRO A 992 26.47 35.88 -11.64
N GLU A 993 25.27 36.36 -12.00
CA GLU A 993 24.12 36.60 -11.11
C GLU A 993 23.08 35.49 -11.27
N LEU A 994 22.45 35.06 -10.17
CA LEU A 994 21.34 34.10 -10.15
C LEU A 994 20.02 34.88 -10.20
N VAL A 995 19.21 34.65 -11.25
CA VAL A 995 17.94 35.37 -11.47
C VAL A 995 16.82 34.37 -11.76
N GLY A 996 15.70 34.52 -11.06
CA GLY A 996 14.49 33.73 -11.24
C GLY A 996 13.38 34.45 -12.00
N TYR A 997 12.48 33.67 -12.60
CA TYR A 997 11.25 34.11 -13.27
C TYR A 997 10.11 33.15 -12.92
N ALA A 998 8.91 33.66 -12.67
CA ALA A 998 7.67 32.90 -12.47
C ALA A 998 6.53 33.44 -13.36
N ASP A 999 5.58 32.56 -13.70
CA ASP A 999 4.34 32.88 -14.44
C ASP A 999 3.32 31.74 -14.22
N ALA A 1000 2.02 32.03 -14.25
CA ALA A 1000 0.97 31.04 -14.30
C ALA A 1000 -0.03 31.26 -15.46
N GLY A 1001 -0.05 30.30 -16.38
CA GLY A 1001 -1.09 30.21 -17.42
C GLY A 1001 -2.45 29.86 -16.79
N TYR A 1002 -3.18 30.86 -16.29
CA TYR A 1002 -4.48 30.71 -15.63
C TYR A 1002 -5.50 30.00 -16.52
N LEU A 1003 -6.13 28.93 -16.00
CA LEU A 1003 -7.10 28.09 -16.72
C LEU A 1003 -6.63 27.52 -18.07
N SER A 1004 -5.31 27.42 -18.30
CA SER A 1004 -4.71 26.88 -19.52
C SER A 1004 -5.03 25.40 -19.81
N ASP A 1005 -5.57 24.66 -18.85
CA ASP A 1005 -6.35 23.43 -19.05
C ASP A 1005 -7.86 23.77 -18.94
N PRO A 1006 -8.52 24.14 -20.04
CA PRO A 1006 -9.90 24.61 -20.03
C PRO A 1006 -10.91 23.47 -19.81
N HIS A 1007 -10.47 22.21 -19.97
CA HIS A 1007 -11.29 21.01 -19.78
C HIS A 1007 -11.40 20.61 -18.31
N LYS A 1008 -10.42 20.97 -17.48
CA LYS A 1008 -10.38 20.65 -16.04
C LYS A 1008 -10.24 21.88 -15.14
N ALA A 1009 -10.39 23.08 -15.71
CA ALA A 1009 -10.26 24.39 -15.07
C ALA A 1009 -8.97 24.53 -14.24
N ARG A 1010 -7.82 24.10 -14.78
CA ARG A 1010 -6.52 24.13 -14.08
C ARG A 1010 -5.54 25.06 -14.79
N SER A 1011 -4.68 25.69 -14.00
CA SER A 1011 -3.61 26.55 -14.49
C SER A 1011 -2.31 25.78 -14.73
N GLN A 1012 -1.38 26.39 -15.46
CA GLN A 1012 -0.02 25.89 -15.68
C GLN A 1012 0.96 26.77 -14.91
N THR A 1013 1.77 26.22 -14.01
CA THR A 1013 2.91 26.91 -13.42
C THR A 1013 4.13 26.78 -14.33
N GLY A 1014 4.77 27.91 -14.61
CA GLY A 1014 6.08 28.02 -15.22
C GLY A 1014 7.08 28.66 -14.24
N TYR A 1015 8.32 28.16 -14.23
CA TYR A 1015 9.44 28.93 -13.68
C TYR A 1015 10.75 28.65 -14.42
N LEU A 1016 11.66 29.61 -14.33
CA LEU A 1016 13.02 29.55 -14.88
C LEU A 1016 14.00 30.19 -13.89
N PHE A 1017 15.16 29.56 -13.72
CA PHE A 1017 16.34 30.16 -13.09
C PHE A 1017 17.50 30.20 -14.07
N THR A 1018 18.09 31.37 -14.23
CA THR A 1018 19.29 31.59 -15.04
C THR A 1018 20.50 31.89 -14.15
N TYR A 1019 21.67 31.47 -14.61
CA TYR A 1019 22.96 31.93 -14.09
C TYR A 1019 23.82 32.30 -15.29
N GLY A 1020 24.48 33.46 -15.25
CA GLY A 1020 25.13 34.00 -16.45
C GLY A 1020 24.15 34.36 -17.57
N GLY A 1021 22.89 34.66 -17.25
CA GLY A 1021 21.83 34.91 -18.23
C GLY A 1021 21.43 33.69 -19.08
N THR A 1022 21.86 32.48 -18.70
CA THR A 1022 21.55 31.22 -19.39
C THR A 1022 20.83 30.27 -18.44
N ALA A 1023 19.84 29.52 -18.94
CA ALA A 1023 19.03 28.61 -18.13
C ALA A 1023 19.88 27.55 -17.39
N ILE A 1024 19.62 27.36 -16.09
CA ILE A 1024 20.20 26.28 -15.28
C ILE A 1024 19.15 25.36 -14.65
N SER A 1025 17.99 25.90 -14.26
CA SER A 1025 16.81 25.14 -13.82
C SER A 1025 15.54 25.75 -14.42
N TRP A 1026 14.54 24.92 -14.69
CA TRP A 1026 13.25 25.35 -15.24
C TRP A 1026 12.18 24.29 -14.97
N ARG A 1027 10.92 24.69 -15.02
CA ARG A 1027 9.79 23.77 -14.86
C ARG A 1027 8.55 24.26 -15.59
N SER A 1028 7.84 23.32 -16.21
CA SER A 1028 6.48 23.49 -16.71
C SER A 1028 5.62 22.40 -16.08
N THR A 1029 4.60 22.76 -15.30
CA THR A 1029 3.72 21.78 -14.64
C THR A 1029 2.29 22.28 -14.49
N LYS A 1030 1.31 21.38 -14.66
CA LYS A 1030 -0.09 21.68 -14.35
C LYS A 1030 -0.29 21.77 -12.83
N GLN A 1031 -1.07 22.76 -12.38
CA GLN A 1031 -1.41 22.92 -10.98
C GLN A 1031 -2.37 21.82 -10.50
N SER A 1032 -2.05 21.20 -9.36
CA SER A 1032 -2.87 20.16 -8.71
C SER A 1032 -4.07 20.73 -7.95
N LEU A 1033 -4.10 22.04 -7.71
CA LEU A 1033 -5.25 22.80 -7.23
C LEU A 1033 -5.95 23.52 -8.39
N ALA A 1034 -7.22 23.86 -8.21
CA ALA A 1034 -7.93 24.77 -9.11
C ALA A 1034 -7.77 26.19 -8.56
N ALA A 1035 -7.08 27.06 -9.29
CA ALA A 1035 -6.94 28.46 -8.92
C ALA A 1035 -8.29 29.18 -9.13
N THR A 1036 -8.68 29.99 -8.15
CA THR A 1036 -9.93 30.79 -8.14
C THR A 1036 -9.80 32.14 -8.86
N SER A 1037 -8.58 32.52 -9.24
CA SER A 1037 -8.23 33.75 -9.95
C SER A 1037 -6.82 33.60 -10.53
N SER A 1038 -6.44 34.45 -11.49
CA SER A 1038 -5.06 34.53 -12.00
C SER A 1038 -4.06 34.77 -10.85
N ASN A 1039 -4.31 35.79 -10.02
CA ASN A 1039 -3.55 36.07 -8.79
C ASN A 1039 -3.29 34.83 -7.91
N HIS A 1040 -4.29 33.95 -7.73
CA HIS A 1040 -4.09 32.70 -6.96
C HIS A 1040 -3.22 31.69 -7.74
N ALA A 1041 -3.30 31.64 -9.06
CA ALA A 1041 -2.41 30.83 -9.88
C ALA A 1041 -0.96 31.33 -9.82
N GLU A 1042 -0.72 32.64 -9.87
CA GLU A 1042 0.65 33.21 -9.75
C GLU A 1042 1.24 32.92 -8.37
N ILE A 1043 0.45 33.13 -7.30
CA ILE A 1043 0.87 32.83 -5.92
C ILE A 1043 1.29 31.35 -5.77
N ILE A 1044 0.67 30.42 -6.51
CA ILE A 1044 1.12 29.01 -6.56
C ILE A 1044 2.40 28.84 -7.40
N ALA A 1045 2.54 29.55 -8.52
CA ALA A 1045 3.74 29.48 -9.37
C ALA A 1045 4.99 30.05 -8.70
N ILE A 1046 4.90 31.27 -8.15
CA ILE A 1046 6.01 31.92 -7.46
C ILE A 1046 6.35 31.23 -6.13
N HIS A 1047 5.40 30.54 -5.48
CA HIS A 1047 5.70 29.66 -4.35
C HIS A 1047 6.58 28.47 -4.76
N GLU A 1048 6.25 27.76 -5.84
CA GLU A 1048 7.10 26.68 -6.36
C GLU A 1048 8.47 27.21 -6.82
N ALA A 1049 8.51 28.37 -7.49
CA ALA A 1049 9.77 29.02 -7.86
C ALA A 1049 10.61 29.41 -6.63
N SER A 1050 9.99 29.92 -5.56
CA SER A 1050 10.69 30.28 -4.32
C SER A 1050 11.33 29.06 -3.64
N ARG A 1051 10.67 27.90 -3.69
CA ARG A 1051 11.21 26.63 -3.15
C ARG A 1051 12.46 26.17 -3.92
N GLU A 1052 12.43 26.26 -5.25
CA GLU A 1052 13.61 26.02 -6.10
C GLU A 1052 14.74 27.04 -5.79
N CYS A 1053 14.37 28.32 -5.67
CA CYS A 1053 15.30 29.41 -5.39
C CYS A 1053 16.11 29.20 -4.10
N VAL A 1054 15.47 28.76 -3.01
CA VAL A 1054 16.16 28.52 -1.73
C VAL A 1054 17.21 27.40 -1.85
N TRP A 1055 16.90 26.32 -2.57
CA TRP A 1055 17.86 25.24 -2.83
C TRP A 1055 19.02 25.71 -3.72
N LEU A 1056 18.72 26.40 -4.83
CA LEU A 1056 19.74 26.97 -5.72
C LEU A 1056 20.65 27.97 -4.99
N ARG A 1057 20.09 28.86 -4.15
CA ARG A 1057 20.89 29.79 -3.32
C ARG A 1057 21.82 29.03 -2.39
N SER A 1058 21.34 28.00 -1.69
CA SER A 1058 22.15 27.21 -0.77
C SER A 1058 23.28 26.46 -1.50
N MET A 1059 22.98 25.77 -2.61
CA MET A 1059 23.97 25.08 -3.44
C MET A 1059 25.05 26.03 -3.98
N THR A 1060 24.63 27.12 -4.61
CA THR A 1060 25.56 28.07 -5.25
C THR A 1060 26.40 28.85 -4.22
N HIS A 1061 25.81 29.18 -3.06
CA HIS A 1061 26.55 29.75 -1.93
C HIS A 1061 27.59 28.76 -1.38
N TYR A 1062 27.22 27.49 -1.14
CA TYR A 1062 28.15 26.46 -0.68
C TYR A 1062 29.35 26.30 -1.62
N ILE A 1063 29.10 26.18 -2.93
CA ILE A 1063 30.17 26.00 -3.93
C ILE A 1063 31.11 27.21 -3.93
N ARG A 1064 30.58 28.43 -4.09
CA ARG A 1064 31.39 29.65 -4.14
C ARG A 1064 32.18 29.90 -2.85
N LYS A 1065 31.57 29.64 -1.68
CA LYS A 1065 32.21 29.81 -0.37
C LYS A 1065 33.42 28.90 -0.19
N ASN A 1066 33.30 27.61 -0.52
CA ASN A 1066 34.39 26.66 -0.33
C ASN A 1066 35.48 26.76 -1.41
N CYS A 1067 35.15 27.26 -2.61
CA CYS A 1067 36.16 27.71 -3.59
C CYS A 1067 36.89 29.00 -3.13
N GLY A 1068 36.38 29.70 -2.10
CA GLY A 1068 36.97 30.94 -1.58
C GLY A 1068 36.56 32.21 -2.33
N LEU A 1069 35.53 32.14 -3.18
CA LEU A 1069 35.04 33.23 -4.05
C LEU A 1069 33.94 34.08 -3.39
N SER A 1070 33.93 34.10 -2.05
CA SER A 1070 33.04 34.94 -1.24
C SER A 1070 33.44 36.41 -1.36
N SER A 1071 32.70 37.16 -2.18
CA SER A 1071 32.82 38.63 -2.22
C SER A 1071 32.50 39.23 -0.84
N GLY A 1072 33.22 40.29 -0.44
CA GLY A 1072 33.08 40.95 0.86
C GLY A 1072 31.80 41.79 1.05
N LYS A 1073 30.67 41.34 0.53
CA LYS A 1073 29.32 41.88 0.79
C LYS A 1073 28.37 40.72 1.07
N GLU A 1074 27.41 40.98 1.95
CA GLU A 1074 26.42 40.00 2.41
C GLU A 1074 25.66 39.38 1.23
N ASN A 1075 25.29 38.09 1.37
CA ASN A 1075 24.70 37.28 0.31
C ASN A 1075 23.36 37.88 -0.18
N PRO A 1076 23.33 38.63 -1.30
CA PRO A 1076 22.20 39.51 -1.62
C PRO A 1076 20.94 38.70 -1.93
N PRO A 1077 19.73 39.28 -1.80
CA PRO A 1077 18.50 38.62 -2.21
C PRO A 1077 18.57 38.19 -3.68
N THR A 1078 18.08 37.00 -4.00
CA THR A 1078 17.90 36.58 -5.40
C THR A 1078 16.70 37.30 -5.98
N ILE A 1079 16.89 38.02 -7.09
CA ILE A 1079 15.79 38.65 -7.82
C ILE A 1079 14.92 37.55 -8.43
N LEU A 1080 13.62 37.60 -8.14
CA LEU A 1080 12.60 36.73 -8.69
C LEU A 1080 11.56 37.59 -9.41
N TYR A 1081 11.57 37.53 -10.74
CA TYR A 1081 10.67 38.30 -11.58
C TYR A 1081 9.28 37.66 -11.68
N GLU A 1082 8.28 38.51 -11.58
CA GLU A 1082 6.84 38.23 -11.65
C GLU A 1082 6.20 39.39 -12.43
N ASP A 1083 5.15 39.18 -13.22
CA ASP A 1083 4.51 40.28 -13.97
C ASP A 1083 3.22 40.78 -13.32
N ASN A 1084 2.58 39.93 -12.49
CA ASN A 1084 1.27 40.19 -11.93
C ASN A 1084 1.36 41.11 -10.70
N ALA A 1085 1.05 42.39 -10.91
CA ALA A 1085 1.06 43.42 -9.86
C ALA A 1085 0.23 43.06 -8.62
N ALA A 1086 -0.86 42.30 -8.76
CA ALA A 1086 -1.69 41.89 -7.62
C ALA A 1086 -1.00 40.81 -6.77
N CYS A 1087 -0.31 39.86 -7.42
CA CYS A 1087 0.52 38.87 -6.73
C CYS A 1087 1.63 39.55 -5.94
N ILE A 1088 2.38 40.45 -6.59
CA ILE A 1088 3.50 41.19 -5.96
C ILE A 1088 3.02 42.04 -4.78
N ALA A 1089 1.86 42.71 -4.89
CA ALA A 1089 1.27 43.47 -3.80
C ALA A 1089 0.86 42.57 -2.61
N GLN A 1090 0.29 41.40 -2.87
CA GLN A 1090 -0.08 40.43 -1.83
C GLN A 1090 1.15 39.79 -1.17
N LEU A 1091 2.24 39.57 -1.92
CA LEU A 1091 3.50 39.09 -1.35
C LEU A 1091 4.21 40.13 -0.49
N LYS A 1092 4.08 41.42 -0.79
CA LYS A 1092 4.58 42.51 0.07
C LYS A 1092 3.74 42.73 1.33
N GLY A 1093 2.43 42.45 1.27
CA GLY A 1093 1.52 42.54 2.42
C GLY A 1093 1.45 41.29 3.29
N GLY A 1094 1.93 40.14 2.80
CA GLY A 1094 1.81 38.84 3.47
C GLY A 1094 0.38 38.30 3.48
N TYR A 1095 0.13 37.24 4.27
CA TYR A 1095 -1.22 36.67 4.40
C TYR A 1095 -2.14 37.56 5.26
N ILE A 1096 -2.79 38.52 4.61
CA ILE A 1096 -3.88 39.31 5.20
C ILE A 1096 -5.20 38.54 5.02
N LYS A 1097 -5.92 38.24 6.11
CA LYS A 1097 -7.19 37.49 6.11
C LYS A 1097 -8.38 38.38 5.70
N GLY A 1098 -8.49 38.69 4.41
CA GLY A 1098 -9.64 39.41 3.81
C GLY A 1098 -10.46 38.52 2.86
N ASP A 1099 -11.63 38.99 2.39
CA ASP A 1099 -12.53 38.16 1.57
C ASP A 1099 -11.92 37.68 0.24
N ARG A 1100 -11.00 38.47 -0.33
CA ARG A 1100 -10.28 38.15 -1.57
C ARG A 1100 -9.14 37.15 -1.38
N THR A 1101 -8.72 36.86 -0.15
CA THR A 1101 -7.51 36.07 0.17
C THR A 1101 -7.76 34.91 1.14
N LYS A 1102 -8.85 34.93 1.93
CA LYS A 1102 -9.24 33.90 2.92
C LYS A 1102 -9.40 32.48 2.38
N HIS A 1103 -9.44 32.32 1.05
CA HIS A 1103 -9.55 31.04 0.35
C HIS A 1103 -8.19 30.52 -0.17
N ILE A 1104 -7.14 31.34 -0.13
CA ILE A 1104 -5.76 30.96 -0.46
C ILE A 1104 -5.11 30.44 0.84
N SER A 1105 -4.48 29.27 0.79
CA SER A 1105 -3.85 28.70 1.98
C SER A 1105 -2.63 29.51 2.42
N PRO A 1106 -2.48 29.87 3.72
CA PRO A 1106 -1.36 30.69 4.21
C PRO A 1106 0.03 30.16 3.83
N LYS A 1107 0.18 28.84 3.66
CA LYS A 1107 1.46 28.22 3.25
C LYS A 1107 2.03 28.76 1.94
N PHE A 1108 1.19 29.24 1.02
CA PHE A 1108 1.65 29.79 -0.26
C PHE A 1108 2.35 31.15 -0.09
N PHE A 1109 2.06 31.86 1.02
CA PHE A 1109 2.70 33.12 1.37
C PHE A 1109 4.09 32.94 2.02
N PHE A 1110 4.66 31.74 2.07
CA PHE A 1110 6.06 31.50 2.47
C PHE A 1110 7.07 32.41 1.72
N THR A 1111 6.76 32.77 0.47
CA THR A 1111 7.50 33.75 -0.34
C THR A 1111 7.60 35.14 0.31
N HIS A 1112 6.59 35.60 1.04
CA HIS A 1112 6.66 36.84 1.83
C HIS A 1112 7.72 36.75 2.92
N ASP A 1113 7.81 35.61 3.61
CA ASP A 1113 8.74 35.43 4.72
C ASP A 1113 10.20 35.40 4.22
N LEU A 1114 10.44 34.76 3.08
CA LEU A 1114 11.74 34.82 2.38
C LEU A 1114 12.11 36.24 1.92
N GLN A 1115 11.14 37.03 1.44
CA GLN A 1115 11.40 38.42 1.05
C GLN A 1115 11.65 39.31 2.27
N LYS A 1116 10.94 39.09 3.38
CA LYS A 1116 11.16 39.76 4.67
C LYS A 1116 12.52 39.42 5.28
N ASN A 1117 13.03 38.21 5.06
CA ASN A 1117 14.38 37.79 5.45
C ASN A 1117 15.50 38.30 4.51
N SER A 1118 15.17 39.03 3.44
CA SER A 1118 16.10 39.43 2.37
C SER A 1118 16.77 38.23 1.65
N GLU A 1119 16.12 37.07 1.60
CA GLU A 1119 16.61 35.91 0.85
C GLU A 1119 16.25 36.01 -0.64
N ILE A 1120 15.11 36.61 -0.96
CA ILE A 1120 14.65 36.89 -2.32
C ILE A 1120 14.14 38.33 -2.42
N ASP A 1121 14.13 38.88 -3.64
CA ASP A 1121 13.45 40.15 -3.93
C ASP A 1121 12.50 39.95 -5.11
N VAL A 1122 11.19 40.07 -4.86
CA VAL A 1122 10.16 39.92 -5.88
C VAL A 1122 9.95 41.24 -6.60
N GLN A 1123 10.42 41.29 -7.85
CA GLN A 1123 10.40 42.47 -8.71
C GLN A 1123 9.39 42.33 -9.85
N GLN A 1124 8.75 43.43 -10.24
CA GLN A 1124 7.83 43.43 -11.37
C GLN A 1124 8.57 43.46 -12.70
N ILE A 1125 8.18 42.59 -13.63
CA ILE A 1125 8.58 42.63 -15.04
C ILE A 1125 7.37 42.90 -15.95
N ARG A 1126 7.62 43.23 -17.22
CA ARG A 1126 6.58 43.21 -18.27
C ARG A 1126 6.41 41.79 -18.80
N SER A 1127 5.18 41.34 -19.03
CA SER A 1127 4.85 40.03 -19.64
C SER A 1127 5.66 39.75 -20.91
N ASP A 1128 5.80 40.74 -21.80
CA ASP A 1128 6.59 40.63 -23.05
C ASP A 1128 8.05 40.19 -22.84
N ASN A 1129 8.58 40.36 -21.63
CA ASN A 1129 9.95 40.07 -21.21
C ASN A 1129 10.01 39.00 -20.10
N ASN A 1130 8.88 38.45 -19.65
CA ASN A 1130 8.87 37.39 -18.65
C ASN A 1130 9.35 36.08 -19.31
N LEU A 1131 10.46 35.54 -18.85
CA LEU A 1131 11.03 34.33 -19.44
C LEU A 1131 10.27 33.05 -19.03
N ALA A 1132 9.41 33.12 -18.01
CA ALA A 1132 8.58 32.02 -17.57
C ALA A 1132 7.41 31.69 -18.54
N ASP A 1133 7.03 32.64 -19.41
CA ASP A 1133 6.01 32.48 -20.47
C ASP A 1133 6.19 31.22 -21.34
N LEU A 1134 7.44 30.84 -21.63
CA LEU A 1134 7.79 29.64 -22.40
C LEU A 1134 7.29 28.33 -21.75
N PHE A 1135 7.00 28.36 -20.46
CA PHE A 1135 6.66 27.20 -19.65
C PHE A 1135 5.16 27.14 -19.30
N THR A 1136 4.36 28.13 -19.69
CA THR A 1136 2.92 28.24 -19.32
C THR A 1136 1.95 28.22 -20.50
N LYS A 1137 2.36 28.72 -21.67
CA LYS A 1137 1.48 28.94 -22.83
C LYS A 1137 2.22 28.75 -24.16
N ALA A 1138 1.46 28.44 -25.21
CA ALA A 1138 1.99 28.37 -26.58
C ALA A 1138 2.03 29.79 -27.19
N LEU A 1139 3.21 30.24 -27.60
CA LEU A 1139 3.46 31.63 -27.99
C LEU A 1139 3.52 31.83 -29.52
N PRO A 1140 3.20 33.03 -30.02
CA PRO A 1140 3.46 33.40 -31.41
C PRO A 1140 4.96 33.33 -31.74
N THR A 1141 5.31 32.97 -32.98
CA THR A 1141 6.69 32.68 -33.43
C THR A 1141 7.72 33.73 -33.01
N ALA A 1142 7.46 35.02 -33.26
CA ALA A 1142 8.41 36.08 -32.93
C ALA A 1142 8.66 36.21 -31.41
N THR A 1143 7.62 36.05 -30.58
CA THR A 1143 7.75 36.06 -29.12
C THR A 1143 8.47 34.80 -28.63
N PHE A 1144 8.14 33.64 -29.19
CA PHE A 1144 8.80 32.38 -28.88
C PHE A 1144 10.31 32.44 -29.19
N GLU A 1145 10.69 32.83 -30.40
CA GLU A 1145 12.09 32.95 -30.83
C GLU A 1145 12.87 33.99 -30.00
N LYS A 1146 12.23 35.13 -29.66
CA LYS A 1146 12.79 36.12 -28.72
C LYS A 1146 13.10 35.48 -27.37
N LEU A 1147 12.13 34.83 -26.73
CA LEU A 1147 12.31 34.27 -25.39
C LEU A 1147 13.30 33.10 -25.38
N VAL A 1148 13.27 32.21 -26.39
CA VAL A 1148 14.24 31.11 -26.56
C VAL A 1148 15.68 31.65 -26.60
N LYS A 1149 15.91 32.74 -27.34
CA LYS A 1149 17.21 33.42 -27.34
C LYS A 1149 17.54 34.07 -25.99
N SER A 1150 16.55 34.68 -25.33
CA SER A 1150 16.72 35.32 -24.02
C SER A 1150 17.03 34.37 -22.86
N ILE A 1151 16.62 33.09 -22.94
CA ILE A 1151 17.01 32.06 -21.94
C ILE A 1151 18.40 31.45 -22.20
N GLY A 1152 19.16 32.02 -23.16
CA GLY A 1152 20.51 31.61 -23.51
C GLY A 1152 20.60 30.42 -24.48
N MET A 1153 19.51 30.06 -25.17
CA MET A 1153 19.59 29.05 -26.23
C MET A 1153 20.09 29.66 -27.55
N GLN A 1154 21.05 28.98 -28.17
CA GLN A 1154 21.66 29.37 -29.44
C GLN A 1154 21.92 28.13 -30.30
N ARG A 1155 22.23 28.32 -31.59
CA ARG A 1155 22.61 27.22 -32.48
C ARG A 1155 24.12 27.09 -32.57
N LEU A 1156 24.63 25.86 -32.63
CA LEU A 1156 26.05 25.58 -32.78
C LEU A 1156 26.65 26.19 -34.06
N LYS A 1157 25.88 26.33 -35.14
CA LYS A 1157 26.33 26.96 -36.39
C LYS A 1157 26.46 28.50 -36.28
N ASP A 1158 25.73 29.13 -35.35
CA ASP A 1158 25.72 30.58 -35.14
C ASP A 1158 26.84 31.01 -34.16
N LEU A 1159 27.61 30.03 -33.64
CA LEU A 1159 28.63 30.15 -32.59
C LEU A 1159 30.06 29.76 -33.04
N LYS A 1160 30.23 29.29 -34.29
CA LYS A 1160 31.49 28.76 -34.83
C LYS A 1160 32.20 29.73 -35.76
#